data_AF-A0A534JKJ2-F1
#
_entry.id   AF-A0A534JKJ2-F1
#
_cell.length_a   1.000
_cell.length_b   1.000
_cell.length_c   1.000
_cell.angle_alpha   90.00
_cell.angle_beta   90.00
_cell.angle_gamma   90.00
#
_symmetry.space_group_name_H-M   'P 1'
#
loop_
_entity.id
_entity.type
_entity.pdbx_description
1 polymer ?
#
loop_
_entity_poly.entity_id
_entity_poly.type
_entity_poly.pdbx_seq_one_letter_code
_entity_poly.pdbx_strand_id
1 'polypeptide(L)'
;TFTGSPCTLAASTTVGTATCNVTFTSTTSGTASISATYTSTDTSHSGSSTTTSATVTVGGRSTTTGVTCTSPVFVNQGSTCTATVTDTGPAPVSTPTGSVTFTVSGVTGTFTTCTLAAGTTAGTATCTSTFTSSSAGTASIVGTYSGDTAHSGSNNSATPASVTVNLRTTTTAVTCTSPVFVSQGSTCTATVTDTAAGTVSTPTGSVTFTVSGVTGTFTTCTLAAGTTAGTATCTSTFTASTSGTATINGSYSGDGTHATSTTATAASVVVNLRTTTTAVTCTSPVVIAQGSTCTATVTDTAAGTVSTPTGSVTFTVSGVTGIFTTCTLAAGTTAGTATCTSTFTASTSGTATINGSYSGDSTHATSSTTTAATVVVNKRATTTTVTCTSPVFVNQGSNCNATVTDVSPAPVSTPTGSVTFTVSGVTGTFTTCTLAAGTTAGTATCTSMFTASTAGTATINGSYSGDGSHAVSSTTTAASVTVNLRTTSTTVSCSPSSVQTGQSSTCTATVTDTTTAGTVITPTGTVAFSQTGIASGATFTGSPCTLAAGTTAGTATCSVTFSSTSTGTAAISATYTSADTAHSGSSTTSPFSVSVGGHPTSTSITCTSPIFVNQGSTCTATVTDTSATGATTPTGSVTFTVTGVTGTFTTCTLAAGTTAGTATCTSTFTASTAGTATINGSYSGDGTHQTSSTTTAATIVVNLRTTTTAVTCTSPVFVNQGSTCTATVTDTAAGTVSTPTGSVTFTVSGVTGTFTTCTLAAGTTAGTATCTSTFTASTSGTATINGSYSGDSTHATSSTTTAATVVVNKRTTTTAVTCTSPVFVNQGSTCTATVTDIAAGTVSTPTGSVTFTVSGVTGTFTTCTLAAGTTAGTATCTSTFTASTAGTATINGSYSGDSIHAVSSSTTAASVTVNLRTTSTTVTCSPATLSAGQSATCIATVTDIAAGTVSTPTGSVTWTSTTGTFTGSPCTLAAGATTGTATCSVTYTAGTGTTNSITATYGGSTVHASSTASFTFGGVHSTTTSISCSPSTVVINQASTCTVTVVDTSASGATTPTGTIAITVTGTASGTFTSCNLVAGTTAGTATCTFTFLPSTAGTATINASYSGDSTHSASSTTTPATITVNKRTTTTSVTCT
;
A
#
# COMPACT_ATOMS: atom_id res chain seq x y z
N THR A 1 136.13 -40.76 47.18
CA THR A 1 137.56 -41.12 47.37
C THR A 1 137.85 -41.28 48.85
N PHE A 2 138.89 -42.06 49.20
CA PHE A 2 139.40 -42.15 50.56
C PHE A 2 140.75 -41.44 50.66
N THR A 3 140.98 -40.68 51.72
CA THR A 3 142.29 -40.13 52.08
C THR A 3 142.80 -40.80 53.35
N GLY A 4 144.09 -41.15 53.37
CA GLY A 4 144.75 -41.83 54.49
C GLY A 4 144.67 -43.36 54.47
N SER A 5 144.30 -44.01 53.36
CA SER A 5 144.30 -45.48 53.21
C SER A 5 145.39 -45.95 52.22
N PRO A 6 146.13 -47.04 52.46
CA PRO A 6 146.11 -47.88 53.67
C PRO A 6 146.61 -47.13 54.90
N CYS A 7 146.17 -47.56 56.09
CA CYS A 7 146.29 -46.79 57.31
C CYS A 7 146.82 -47.65 58.47
N THR A 8 147.73 -47.11 59.27
CA THR A 8 148.42 -47.85 60.33
C THR A 8 147.60 -47.93 61.61
N LEU A 9 147.38 -49.14 62.12
CA LEU A 9 146.70 -49.37 63.40
C LEU A 9 147.54 -48.84 64.57
N ALA A 10 146.94 -48.00 65.42
CA ALA A 10 147.53 -47.50 66.65
C ALA A 10 146.94 -48.24 67.88
N ALA A 11 147.75 -48.44 68.91
CA ALA A 11 147.34 -49.11 70.14
C ALA A 11 146.25 -48.31 70.88
N SER A 12 145.13 -48.95 71.21
CA SER A 12 144.07 -48.36 72.04
C SER A 12 144.41 -48.47 73.53
N THR A 13 143.75 -47.65 74.36
CA THR A 13 143.77 -47.78 75.83
C THR A 13 143.03 -49.03 76.33
N THR A 14 142.26 -49.71 75.47
CA THR A 14 141.62 -50.99 75.75
C THR A 14 142.48 -52.16 75.25
N VAL A 15 142.93 -53.01 76.19
CA VAL A 15 143.73 -54.21 75.92
C VAL A 15 143.07 -55.09 74.85
N GLY A 16 143.84 -55.50 73.84
CA GLY A 16 143.34 -56.33 72.73
C GLY A 16 142.66 -55.57 71.59
N THR A 17 142.73 -54.23 71.56
CA THR A 17 142.18 -53.43 70.45
C THR A 17 143.17 -52.41 69.90
N ALA A 18 143.11 -52.18 68.60
CA ALA A 18 143.83 -51.14 67.89
C ALA A 18 142.90 -50.51 66.85
N THR A 19 143.06 -49.20 66.60
CA THR A 19 142.15 -48.44 65.73
C THR A 19 142.92 -47.62 64.70
N CYS A 20 142.23 -47.22 63.63
CA CYS A 20 142.74 -46.32 62.62
C CYS A 20 141.58 -45.61 61.90
N ASN A 21 141.78 -44.36 61.50
CA ASN A 21 140.75 -43.52 60.90
C ASN A 21 141.14 -43.11 59.48
N VAL A 22 140.19 -43.19 58.54
CA VAL A 22 140.32 -42.71 57.16
C VAL A 22 139.15 -41.79 56.82
N THR A 23 139.36 -40.79 55.97
CA THR A 23 138.29 -39.87 55.56
C THR A 23 137.73 -40.26 54.21
N PHE A 24 136.40 -40.28 54.08
CA PHE A 24 135.69 -40.53 52.82
C PHE A 24 135.03 -39.24 52.32
N THR A 25 135.30 -38.88 51.07
CA THR A 25 134.70 -37.71 50.40
C THR A 25 133.98 -38.17 49.12
N SER A 26 132.71 -37.81 48.93
CA SER A 26 131.97 -38.06 47.69
C SER A 26 131.75 -36.78 46.89
N THR A 27 131.70 -36.91 45.57
CA THR A 27 131.35 -35.84 44.62
C THR A 27 130.02 -36.10 43.89
N THR A 28 129.31 -37.18 44.27
CA THR A 28 128.00 -37.57 43.73
C THR A 28 127.12 -38.13 44.85
N SER A 29 125.80 -37.98 44.72
CA SER A 29 124.81 -38.60 45.60
C SER A 29 124.75 -40.12 45.40
N GLY A 30 124.36 -40.86 46.44
CA GLY A 30 124.24 -42.33 46.41
C GLY A 30 124.64 -43.01 47.72
N THR A 31 124.61 -44.35 47.69
CA THR A 31 125.00 -45.22 48.82
C THR A 31 126.31 -45.92 48.49
N ALA A 32 127.34 -45.70 49.30
CA ALA A 32 128.62 -46.39 49.18
C ALA A 32 128.76 -47.49 50.24
N SER A 33 129.15 -48.70 49.80
CA SER A 33 129.47 -49.82 50.69
C SER A 33 130.97 -49.81 51.02
N ILE A 34 131.30 -49.64 52.29
CA ILE A 34 132.67 -49.56 52.81
C ILE A 34 133.01 -50.86 53.53
N SER A 35 134.05 -51.57 53.06
CA SER A 35 134.64 -52.73 53.72
C SER A 35 136.09 -52.46 54.10
N ALA A 36 136.60 -53.19 55.10
CA ALA A 36 137.98 -53.10 55.54
C ALA A 36 138.61 -54.49 55.65
N THR A 37 139.91 -54.57 55.37
CA THR A 37 140.72 -55.79 55.42
C THR A 37 142.00 -55.50 56.20
N TYR A 38 142.27 -56.33 57.21
CA TYR A 38 143.51 -56.34 57.95
C TYR A 38 144.39 -57.50 57.46
N THR A 39 145.54 -57.16 56.88
CA THR A 39 146.62 -58.12 56.59
C THR A 39 147.66 -58.06 57.69
N SER A 40 147.83 -59.15 58.44
CA SER A 40 148.78 -59.18 59.56
C SER A 40 150.24 -59.20 59.09
N THR A 41 151.11 -58.62 59.92
CA THR A 41 152.58 -58.60 59.75
C THR A 41 153.30 -59.14 60.99
N ASP A 42 152.54 -59.61 61.99
CA ASP A 42 153.04 -60.32 63.17
C ASP A 42 152.64 -61.80 63.13
N THR A 43 153.26 -62.62 63.99
CA THR A 43 153.02 -64.08 64.08
C THR A 43 151.91 -64.47 65.08
N SER A 44 151.21 -63.49 65.65
CA SER A 44 150.23 -63.67 66.73
C SER A 44 148.78 -63.55 66.24
N HIS A 45 148.56 -62.81 65.15
CA HIS A 45 147.22 -62.55 64.59
C HIS A 45 147.12 -63.05 63.14
N SER A 46 145.98 -63.67 62.81
CA SER A 46 145.61 -63.95 61.41
C SER A 46 144.99 -62.73 60.75
N GLY A 47 145.15 -62.62 59.43
CA GLY A 47 144.45 -61.60 58.64
C GLY A 47 142.94 -61.80 58.67
N SER A 48 142.19 -60.69 58.60
CA SER A 48 140.72 -60.68 58.71
C SER A 48 140.09 -59.61 57.81
N SER A 49 138.80 -59.75 57.51
CA SER A 49 138.04 -58.76 56.76
C SER A 49 136.63 -58.60 57.34
N THR A 50 136.03 -57.43 57.11
CA THR A 50 134.68 -57.10 57.60
C THR A 50 133.62 -57.95 56.89
N THR A 51 132.93 -58.82 57.62
CA THR A 51 131.86 -59.69 57.11
C THR A 51 130.57 -58.93 56.75
N THR A 52 130.41 -57.69 57.23
CA THR A 52 129.37 -56.74 56.82
C THR A 52 130.02 -55.39 56.49
N SER A 53 129.65 -54.82 55.33
CA SER A 53 130.11 -53.50 54.93
C SER A 53 129.30 -52.39 55.62
N ALA A 54 129.94 -51.32 56.03
CA ALA A 54 129.26 -50.11 56.50
C ALA A 54 128.73 -49.32 55.30
N THR A 55 127.45 -48.92 55.34
CA THR A 55 126.84 -48.07 54.31
C THR A 55 126.92 -46.60 54.69
N VAL A 56 127.40 -45.76 53.77
CA VAL A 56 127.32 -44.30 53.88
C VAL A 56 126.41 -43.78 52.78
N THR A 57 125.34 -43.10 53.18
CA THR A 57 124.36 -42.49 52.26
C THR A 57 124.57 -40.99 52.26
N VAL A 58 124.87 -40.41 51.09
CA VAL A 58 125.04 -38.96 50.91
C VAL A 58 123.79 -38.40 50.22
N GLY A 59 123.03 -37.58 50.95
CA GLY A 59 121.84 -36.88 50.45
C GLY A 59 122.16 -35.64 49.62
N GLY A 60 121.18 -35.17 48.85
CA GLY A 60 121.26 -33.90 48.11
C GLY A 60 121.14 -32.68 49.02
N ARG A 61 121.63 -31.53 48.55
CA ARG A 61 121.62 -30.24 49.26
C ARG A 61 120.24 -29.60 49.22
N SER A 62 119.84 -28.95 50.31
CA SER A 62 118.57 -28.23 50.37
C SER A 62 118.55 -27.03 49.43
N THR A 63 117.39 -26.75 48.82
CA THR A 63 117.19 -25.52 48.03
C THR A 63 115.94 -24.75 48.46
N THR A 64 115.90 -23.48 48.11
CA THR A 64 114.68 -22.66 48.14
C THR A 64 114.41 -22.08 46.76
N THR A 65 113.16 -22.17 46.30
CA THR A 65 112.69 -21.56 45.04
C THR A 65 111.83 -20.34 45.37
N GLY A 66 112.25 -19.15 44.92
CA GLY A 66 111.44 -17.94 44.90
C GLY A 66 110.95 -17.63 43.49
N VAL A 67 109.75 -17.06 43.35
CA VAL A 67 109.20 -16.59 42.07
C VAL A 67 108.80 -15.13 42.19
N THR A 68 109.11 -14.32 41.18
CA THR A 68 108.65 -12.93 41.05
C THR A 68 108.16 -12.68 39.63
N CYS A 69 106.95 -12.13 39.50
CA CYS A 69 106.30 -11.89 38.22
C CYS A 69 105.98 -10.39 38.04
N THR A 70 106.02 -9.89 36.80
CA THR A 70 105.57 -8.52 36.49
C THR A 70 104.05 -8.40 36.61
N SER A 71 103.57 -7.44 37.40
CA SER A 71 102.14 -7.26 37.71
C SER A 71 101.85 -5.78 38.00
N PRO A 72 100.67 -5.23 37.61
CA PRO A 72 99.63 -5.86 36.81
C PRO A 72 100.04 -6.00 35.33
N VAL A 73 99.39 -6.93 34.62
CA VAL A 73 99.42 -7.05 33.15
C VAL A 73 97.99 -7.06 32.62
N PHE A 74 97.83 -6.97 31.30
CA PHE A 74 96.54 -7.16 30.64
C PHE A 74 96.35 -8.60 30.13
N VAL A 75 95.10 -8.99 29.82
CA VAL A 75 94.85 -10.24 29.07
C VAL A 75 95.65 -10.23 27.76
N ASN A 76 96.21 -11.40 27.38
CA ASN A 76 97.12 -11.59 26.25
C ASN A 76 98.43 -10.78 26.29
N GLN A 77 98.73 -10.09 27.39
CA GLN A 77 100.07 -9.55 27.68
C GLN A 77 100.87 -10.58 28.47
N GLY A 78 102.12 -10.81 28.06
CA GLY A 78 103.03 -11.70 28.79
C GLY A 78 103.54 -11.05 30.07
N SER A 79 103.33 -11.71 31.21
CA SER A 79 104.00 -11.43 32.48
C SER A 79 105.30 -12.22 32.55
N THR A 80 106.44 -11.54 32.70
CA THR A 80 107.73 -12.22 32.92
C THR A 80 107.82 -12.69 34.37
N CYS A 81 107.77 -14.01 34.57
CA CYS A 81 107.94 -14.67 35.86
C CYS A 81 109.36 -15.25 35.96
N THR A 82 110.18 -14.67 36.84
CA THR A 82 111.53 -15.18 37.14
C THR A 82 111.46 -16.14 38.32
N ALA A 83 111.93 -17.37 38.13
CA ALA A 83 112.24 -18.28 39.23
C ALA A 83 113.73 -18.17 39.59
N THR A 84 114.00 -18.07 40.89
CA THR A 84 115.34 -18.12 41.47
C THR A 84 115.42 -19.32 42.40
N VAL A 85 116.30 -20.26 42.09
CA VAL A 85 116.60 -21.43 42.93
C VAL A 85 117.95 -21.20 43.59
N THR A 86 117.99 -21.32 44.92
CA THR A 86 119.19 -21.09 45.73
C THR A 86 119.55 -22.34 46.52
N ASP A 87 120.80 -22.79 46.46
CA ASP A 87 121.38 -23.76 47.40
C ASP A 87 121.50 -23.12 48.79
N THR A 88 120.83 -23.72 49.77
CA THR A 88 120.81 -23.26 51.16
C THR A 88 121.62 -24.16 52.11
N GLY A 89 122.40 -25.10 51.56
CA GLY A 89 123.35 -25.90 52.31
C GLY A 89 124.56 -25.10 52.84
N PRO A 90 125.30 -25.63 53.84
CA PRO A 90 126.51 -25.01 54.34
C PRO A 90 127.59 -24.88 53.24
N ALA A 91 128.42 -23.85 53.33
CA ALA A 91 129.41 -23.49 52.30
C ALA A 91 130.51 -24.58 52.11
N PRO A 92 131.12 -24.71 50.91
CA PRO A 92 130.88 -23.91 49.71
C PRO A 92 129.61 -24.34 48.95
N VAL A 93 128.78 -23.36 48.59
CA VAL A 93 127.52 -23.58 47.84
C VAL A 93 127.77 -24.00 46.38
N SER A 94 126.86 -24.77 45.82
CA SER A 94 126.85 -25.20 44.41
C SER A 94 125.68 -24.59 43.65
N THR A 95 125.84 -24.37 42.34
CA THR A 95 124.80 -23.79 41.49
C THR A 95 123.76 -24.86 41.10
N PRO A 96 122.46 -24.67 41.37
CA PRO A 96 121.41 -25.60 40.93
C PRO A 96 121.28 -25.65 39.40
N THR A 97 120.97 -26.83 38.86
CA THR A 97 120.85 -27.09 37.42
C THR A 97 119.52 -27.76 37.08
N GLY A 98 119.11 -27.76 35.80
CA GLY A 98 117.86 -28.36 35.33
C GLY A 98 116.81 -27.31 34.94
N SER A 99 115.56 -27.50 35.34
CA SER A 99 114.43 -26.65 34.96
C SER A 99 113.46 -26.40 36.11
N VAL A 100 112.64 -25.35 35.98
CA VAL A 100 111.54 -25.03 36.89
C VAL A 100 110.22 -25.18 36.14
N THR A 101 109.34 -26.04 36.64
CA THR A 101 107.98 -26.22 36.09
C THR A 101 107.05 -25.24 36.77
N PHE A 102 106.36 -24.41 35.99
CA PHE A 102 105.39 -23.45 36.50
C PHE A 102 103.96 -23.97 36.39
N THR A 103 103.14 -23.68 37.40
CA THR A 103 101.69 -23.88 37.40
C THR A 103 100.98 -22.58 37.77
N VAL A 104 99.74 -22.45 37.29
CA VAL A 104 98.84 -21.31 37.57
C VAL A 104 97.52 -21.82 38.14
N SER A 105 96.95 -21.03 39.05
CA SER A 105 95.55 -21.13 39.47
C SER A 105 94.91 -19.74 39.51
N GLY A 106 93.58 -19.65 39.56
CA GLY A 106 92.83 -18.39 39.60
C GLY A 106 92.48 -17.79 38.23
N VAL A 107 93.31 -18.01 37.20
CA VAL A 107 93.02 -17.66 35.78
C VAL A 107 93.54 -18.75 34.85
N THR A 108 93.14 -18.71 33.57
CA THR A 108 93.70 -19.55 32.50
C THR A 108 94.87 -18.88 31.81
N GLY A 109 95.97 -19.59 31.59
CA GLY A 109 97.12 -19.08 30.84
C GLY A 109 98.18 -20.15 30.57
N THR A 110 99.18 -19.80 29.78
CA THR A 110 100.31 -20.67 29.43
C THR A 110 101.65 -20.09 29.88
N PHE A 111 102.64 -20.96 30.05
CA PHE A 111 104.01 -20.63 30.42
C PHE A 111 104.96 -21.07 29.30
N THR A 112 106.03 -20.32 29.06
CA THR A 112 107.19 -20.82 28.29
C THR A 112 108.04 -21.74 29.14
N THR A 113 108.82 -22.63 28.52
CA THR A 113 109.80 -23.46 29.23
C THR A 113 110.84 -22.60 29.97
N CYS A 114 111.32 -23.09 31.12
CA CYS A 114 112.20 -22.35 32.03
C CYS A 114 113.37 -23.24 32.46
N THR A 115 114.53 -23.04 31.84
CA THR A 115 115.76 -23.81 32.09
C THR A 115 116.72 -22.96 32.93
N LEU A 116 117.26 -23.52 34.01
CA LEU A 116 118.11 -22.81 34.96
C LEU A 116 119.48 -22.45 34.36
N ALA A 117 119.80 -21.17 34.40
CA ALA A 117 121.13 -20.63 34.13
C ALA A 117 121.78 -20.15 35.44
N ALA A 118 123.10 -20.14 35.52
CA ALA A 118 123.83 -19.67 36.70
C ALA A 118 123.51 -18.19 36.98
N GLY A 119 123.13 -17.88 38.23
CA GLY A 119 122.86 -16.51 38.68
C GLY A 119 124.13 -15.71 38.95
N THR A 120 123.98 -14.40 39.15
CA THR A 120 125.10 -13.50 39.49
C THR A 120 125.63 -13.66 40.91
N THR A 121 124.90 -14.38 41.77
CA THR A 121 125.31 -14.72 43.15
C THR A 121 125.66 -16.20 43.23
N ALA A 122 126.80 -16.54 43.84
CA ALA A 122 127.23 -17.93 44.03
C ALA A 122 126.16 -18.76 44.76
N GLY A 123 125.90 -19.97 44.27
CA GLY A 123 124.84 -20.84 44.81
C GLY A 123 123.42 -20.53 44.31
N THR A 124 123.24 -19.52 43.44
CA THR A 124 121.94 -19.20 42.82
C THR A 124 121.90 -19.59 41.36
N ALA A 125 120.73 -20.04 40.90
CA ALA A 125 120.40 -20.22 39.50
C ALA A 125 119.03 -19.60 39.19
N THR A 126 118.90 -18.98 38.02
CA THR A 126 117.69 -18.24 37.62
C THR A 126 117.20 -18.71 36.26
N CYS A 127 115.88 -18.73 36.07
CA CYS A 127 115.26 -18.83 34.76
C CYS A 127 114.02 -17.94 34.67
N THR A 128 113.69 -17.49 33.46
CA THR A 128 112.51 -16.67 33.16
C THR A 128 111.50 -17.45 32.33
N SER A 129 110.26 -17.53 32.81
CA SER A 129 109.11 -18.00 32.03
C SER A 129 108.17 -16.83 31.74
N THR A 130 107.68 -16.72 30.52
CA THR A 130 106.60 -15.77 30.19
C THR A 130 105.26 -16.44 30.45
N PHE A 131 104.55 -15.95 31.46
CA PHE A 131 103.17 -16.31 31.75
C PHE A 131 102.22 -15.42 30.92
N THR A 132 101.47 -15.99 29.98
CA THR A 132 100.47 -15.26 29.19
C THR A 132 99.09 -15.74 29.57
N SER A 133 98.29 -14.87 30.21
CA SER A 133 96.92 -15.18 30.61
C SER A 133 95.92 -14.92 29.48
N SER A 134 94.98 -15.83 29.31
CA SER A 134 93.84 -15.72 28.37
C SER A 134 92.53 -15.27 29.05
N SER A 135 92.53 -15.04 30.37
CA SER A 135 91.40 -14.49 31.12
C SER A 135 91.84 -13.46 32.16
N ALA A 136 90.97 -12.48 32.44
CA ALA A 136 91.19 -11.48 33.48
C ALA A 136 90.88 -12.05 34.88
N GLY A 137 91.57 -11.55 35.91
CA GLY A 137 91.48 -12.03 37.29
C GLY A 137 92.83 -11.96 38.01
N THR A 138 92.95 -12.66 39.15
CA THR A 138 94.23 -12.75 39.86
C THR A 138 94.81 -14.15 39.70
N ALA A 139 95.93 -14.24 38.96
CA ALA A 139 96.69 -15.47 38.82
C ALA A 139 97.54 -15.72 40.07
N SER A 140 97.57 -16.96 40.53
CA SER A 140 98.45 -17.46 41.59
C SER A 140 99.45 -18.43 40.97
N ILE A 141 100.73 -18.03 40.98
CA ILE A 141 101.82 -18.64 40.22
C ILE A 141 102.77 -19.41 41.16
N VAL A 142 102.97 -20.70 40.88
CA VAL A 142 103.91 -21.57 41.61
C VAL A 142 104.94 -22.15 40.66
N GLY A 143 106.21 -21.83 40.90
CA GLY A 143 107.37 -22.47 40.27
C GLY A 143 107.87 -23.61 41.15
N THR A 144 108.01 -24.80 40.57
CA THR A 144 108.54 -26.00 41.23
C THR A 144 109.82 -26.47 40.56
N TYR A 145 110.90 -26.48 41.34
CA TYR A 145 112.17 -27.11 40.99
C TYR A 145 112.15 -28.58 41.44
N SER A 146 112.45 -29.51 40.53
CA SER A 146 112.43 -30.96 40.82
C SER A 146 113.65 -31.45 41.60
N GLY A 147 114.72 -30.66 41.69
CA GLY A 147 116.05 -31.13 42.09
C GLY A 147 116.91 -31.57 40.91
N ASP A 148 118.20 -31.79 41.18
CA ASP A 148 119.18 -32.36 40.27
C ASP A 148 120.04 -33.43 40.98
N THR A 149 121.18 -33.83 40.41
CA THR A 149 122.05 -34.87 40.99
C THR A 149 122.77 -34.46 42.28
N ALA A 150 122.79 -33.16 42.61
CA ALA A 150 123.41 -32.58 43.80
C ALA A 150 122.39 -31.89 44.74
N HIS A 151 121.23 -31.46 44.25
CA HIS A 151 120.27 -30.62 44.97
C HIS A 151 118.88 -31.25 45.07
N SER A 152 118.24 -31.15 46.23
CA SER A 152 116.83 -31.50 46.42
C SER A 152 115.89 -30.43 45.86
N GLY A 153 114.72 -30.86 45.36
CA GLY A 153 113.69 -29.98 44.82
C GLY A 153 113.02 -29.06 45.86
N SER A 154 112.44 -27.97 45.38
CA SER A 154 111.73 -26.96 46.19
C SER A 154 110.70 -26.20 45.35
N ASN A 155 109.79 -25.46 45.99
CA ASN A 155 108.81 -24.60 45.32
C ASN A 155 108.43 -23.40 46.20
N ASN A 156 107.72 -22.42 45.62
CA ASN A 156 107.18 -21.27 46.36
C ASN A 156 105.71 -21.44 46.78
N SER A 157 105.16 -22.67 46.87
CA SER A 157 103.72 -22.89 47.04
C SER A 157 103.13 -22.39 48.36
N ALA A 158 103.95 -22.11 49.37
CA ALA A 158 103.53 -21.46 50.62
C ALA A 158 103.26 -19.95 50.45
N THR A 159 103.90 -19.31 49.47
CA THR A 159 103.70 -17.91 49.08
C THR A 159 103.75 -17.79 47.55
N PRO A 160 102.66 -18.18 46.85
CA PRO A 160 102.58 -18.05 45.39
C PRO A 160 102.78 -16.61 44.93
N ALA A 161 103.39 -16.41 43.76
CA ALA A 161 103.52 -15.08 43.18
C ALA A 161 102.17 -14.68 42.55
N SER A 162 101.64 -13.51 42.90
CA SER A 162 100.37 -13.01 42.37
C SER A 162 100.59 -12.14 41.12
N VAL A 163 99.81 -12.40 40.07
CA VAL A 163 99.73 -11.56 38.88
C VAL A 163 98.29 -11.11 38.69
N THR A 164 98.03 -9.81 38.81
CA THR A 164 96.74 -9.22 38.48
C THR A 164 96.67 -9.04 36.96
N VAL A 165 95.71 -9.72 36.34
CA VAL A 165 95.44 -9.66 34.91
C VAL A 165 94.20 -8.81 34.68
N ASN A 166 94.41 -7.58 34.20
CA ASN A 166 93.37 -6.61 33.89
C ASN A 166 92.73 -6.89 32.52
N LEU A 167 91.45 -6.51 32.38
CA LEU A 167 90.81 -6.38 31.07
C LEU A 167 91.52 -5.29 30.24
N ARG A 168 91.73 -5.55 28.96
CA ARG A 168 92.43 -4.68 28.00
C ARG A 168 91.69 -3.35 27.83
N THR A 169 92.35 -2.23 28.08
CA THR A 169 91.77 -0.88 27.90
C THR A 169 91.39 -0.65 26.45
N THR A 170 90.21 -0.06 26.22
CA THR A 170 89.75 0.32 24.89
C THR A 170 89.50 1.82 24.79
N THR A 171 89.46 2.33 23.56
CA THR A 171 88.89 3.65 23.24
C THR A 171 87.77 3.50 22.22
N THR A 172 86.63 4.12 22.47
CA THR A 172 85.51 4.20 21.51
C THR A 172 85.55 5.54 20.79
N ALA A 173 85.47 5.54 19.47
CA ALA A 173 85.23 6.73 18.64
C ALA A 173 83.94 6.55 17.85
N VAL A 174 83.17 7.63 17.65
CA VAL A 174 81.95 7.62 16.83
C VAL A 174 82.03 8.69 15.75
N THR A 175 81.67 8.32 14.52
CA THR A 175 81.46 9.25 13.40
C THR A 175 80.09 8.98 12.79
N CYS A 176 79.34 10.05 12.50
CA CYS A 176 77.96 9.99 12.00
C CYS A 176 77.82 10.83 10.73
N THR A 177 76.97 10.40 9.78
CA THR A 177 76.65 11.19 8.58
C THR A 177 75.80 12.41 8.93
N SER A 178 76.16 13.59 8.44
CA SER A 178 75.56 14.87 8.80
C SER A 178 75.75 15.90 7.66
N PRO A 179 74.77 16.78 7.36
CA PRO A 179 73.43 16.82 7.91
C PRO A 179 72.55 15.66 7.40
N VAL A 180 71.47 15.36 8.12
CA VAL A 180 70.36 14.52 7.67
C VAL A 180 69.05 15.28 7.86
N PHE A 181 67.94 14.69 7.41
CA PHE A 181 66.60 15.17 7.74
C PHE A 181 65.95 14.33 8.85
N VAL A 182 64.85 14.82 9.43
CA VAL A 182 63.98 13.98 10.30
C VAL A 182 63.59 12.69 9.56
N SER A 183 63.51 11.57 10.29
CA SER A 183 63.24 10.21 9.78
C SER A 183 64.26 9.66 8.77
N GLN A 184 65.30 10.41 8.41
CA GLN A 184 66.43 9.89 7.65
C GLN A 184 67.45 9.27 8.62
N GLY A 185 67.88 8.05 8.31
CA GLY A 185 68.94 7.38 9.07
C GLY A 185 70.29 8.04 8.85
N SER A 186 70.89 8.56 9.91
CA SER A 186 72.31 8.88 9.98
C SER A 186 73.10 7.61 10.31
N THR A 187 74.03 7.20 9.46
CA THR A 187 74.91 6.06 9.76
C THR A 187 75.99 6.50 10.74
N CYS A 188 75.87 6.04 11.98
CA CYS A 188 76.84 6.26 13.06
C CYS A 188 77.73 5.03 13.22
N THR A 189 78.97 5.11 12.75
CA THR A 189 79.99 4.07 12.96
C THR A 189 80.63 4.27 14.32
N ALA A 190 80.58 3.27 15.19
CA ALA A 190 81.46 3.16 16.35
C ALA A 190 82.67 2.30 16.00
N THR A 191 83.86 2.83 16.26
CA THR A 191 85.12 2.08 16.24
C THR A 191 85.61 1.94 17.67
N VAL A 192 85.67 0.70 18.16
CA VAL A 192 86.28 0.35 19.44
C VAL A 192 87.67 -0.19 19.15
N THR A 193 88.69 0.47 19.69
CA THR A 193 90.10 0.09 19.51
C THR A 193 90.66 -0.40 20.83
N ASP A 194 91.26 -1.58 20.84
CA ASP A 194 92.13 -2.03 21.91
C ASP A 194 93.40 -1.16 21.95
N THR A 195 93.63 -0.53 23.09
CA THR A 195 94.75 0.38 23.34
C THR A 195 95.68 -0.14 24.44
N ALA A 196 95.46 -1.35 24.95
CA ALA A 196 96.32 -1.97 25.95
C ALA A 196 97.65 -2.48 25.35
N ALA A 197 98.71 -2.45 26.16
CA ALA A 197 100.00 -3.03 25.78
C ALA A 197 99.93 -4.56 25.61
N GLY A 198 100.89 -5.12 24.86
CA GLY A 198 100.94 -6.54 24.50
C GLY A 198 100.30 -6.85 23.14
N THR A 199 99.98 -8.12 22.91
CA THR A 199 99.34 -8.55 21.66
C THR A 199 97.90 -8.04 21.63
N VAL A 200 97.57 -7.19 20.64
CA VAL A 200 96.23 -6.64 20.50
C VAL A 200 95.19 -7.74 20.28
N SER A 201 94.03 -7.56 20.90
CA SER A 201 92.87 -8.44 20.74
C SER A 201 91.73 -7.64 20.12
N THR A 202 90.85 -8.30 19.38
CA THR A 202 89.74 -7.62 18.70
C THR A 202 88.57 -7.48 19.69
N PRO A 203 88.09 -6.26 20.01
CA PRO A 203 86.95 -6.09 20.91
C PRO A 203 85.67 -6.75 20.39
N THR A 204 84.99 -7.50 21.26
CA THR A 204 83.74 -8.22 20.96
C THR A 204 82.59 -7.67 21.80
N GLY A 205 81.35 -8.05 21.50
CA GLY A 205 80.16 -7.52 22.18
C GLY A 205 79.51 -6.38 21.40
N SER A 206 79.12 -5.30 22.06
CA SER A 206 78.33 -4.23 21.45
C SER A 206 78.63 -2.83 21.98
N VAL A 207 78.32 -1.82 21.16
CA VAL A 207 78.35 -0.40 21.55
C VAL A 207 76.93 0.09 21.73
N THR A 208 76.63 0.58 22.93
CA THR A 208 75.36 1.27 23.23
C THR A 208 75.51 2.74 22.87
N PHE A 209 74.61 3.25 22.03
CA PHE A 209 74.60 4.66 21.64
C PHE A 209 73.61 5.45 22.50
N THR A 210 73.91 6.72 22.72
CA THR A 210 73.05 7.70 23.41
C THR A 210 73.02 8.99 22.61
N VAL A 211 71.89 9.71 22.66
CA VAL A 211 71.69 10.99 21.97
C VAL A 211 71.14 12.04 22.94
N SER A 212 71.53 13.29 22.71
CA SER A 212 70.94 14.48 23.32
C SER A 212 70.75 15.58 22.26
N GLY A 213 69.99 16.64 22.57
CA GLY A 213 69.71 17.74 21.66
C GLY A 213 68.54 17.50 20.68
N VAL A 214 68.30 16.25 20.28
CA VAL A 214 67.06 15.80 19.60
C VAL A 214 66.62 14.43 20.14
N THR A 215 65.39 14.03 19.85
CA THR A 215 64.91 12.66 20.06
C THR A 215 65.20 11.78 18.84
N GLY A 216 65.47 10.50 19.05
CA GLY A 216 65.67 9.51 17.99
C GLY A 216 66.01 8.13 18.54
N THR A 217 66.13 7.15 17.65
CA THR A 217 66.48 5.76 17.99
C THR A 217 67.74 5.31 17.28
N PHE A 218 68.41 4.30 17.85
CA PHE A 218 69.59 3.65 17.31
C PHE A 218 69.28 2.17 17.02
N THR A 219 69.79 1.63 15.92
CA THR A 219 69.82 0.17 15.74
C THR A 219 70.88 -0.47 16.64
N THR A 220 70.73 -1.74 16.98
CA THR A 220 71.75 -2.50 17.73
C THR A 220 73.08 -2.49 16.97
N CYS A 221 74.18 -2.31 17.71
CA CYS A 221 75.52 -2.14 17.15
C CYS A 221 76.45 -3.23 17.73
N THR A 222 76.43 -4.41 17.11
CA THR A 222 77.30 -5.54 17.48
C THR A 222 78.64 -5.39 16.78
N LEU A 223 79.73 -5.49 17.54
CA LEU A 223 81.10 -5.33 17.04
C LEU A 223 81.49 -6.47 16.10
N ALA A 224 81.88 -6.10 14.88
CA ALA A 224 82.57 -6.97 13.94
C ALA A 224 84.05 -6.59 13.88
N ALA A 225 84.93 -7.54 13.54
CA ALA A 225 86.36 -7.28 13.40
C ALA A 225 86.62 -6.19 12.34
N GLY A 226 87.37 -5.15 12.73
CA GLY A 226 87.77 -4.08 11.82
C GLY A 226 88.89 -4.50 10.88
N THR A 227 89.20 -3.67 9.89
CA THR A 227 90.30 -3.91 8.93
C THR A 227 91.68 -3.72 9.53
N THR A 228 91.78 -3.14 10.74
CA THR A 228 93.04 -2.97 11.48
C THR A 228 93.04 -3.90 12.71
N ALA A 229 94.14 -4.61 12.94
CA ALA A 229 94.28 -5.49 14.11
C ALA A 229 94.07 -4.72 15.42
N GLY A 230 93.32 -5.30 16.36
CA GLY A 230 92.93 -4.62 17.60
C GLY A 230 91.74 -3.66 17.46
N THR A 231 91.22 -3.42 16.26
CA THR A 231 89.99 -2.64 16.07
C THR A 231 88.79 -3.53 15.82
N ALA A 232 87.65 -3.13 16.36
CA ALA A 232 86.35 -3.64 16.00
C ALA A 232 85.42 -2.48 15.66
N THR A 233 84.60 -2.65 14.64
CA THR A 233 83.67 -1.63 14.14
C THR A 233 82.26 -2.17 14.14
N CYS A 234 81.31 -1.32 14.51
CA CYS A 234 79.89 -1.57 14.25
C CYS A 234 79.23 -0.29 13.73
N THR A 235 78.20 -0.44 12.91
CA THR A 235 77.37 0.67 12.42
C THR A 235 76.02 0.63 13.08
N SER A 236 75.63 1.72 13.74
CA SER A 236 74.26 1.95 14.18
C SER A 236 73.61 3.00 13.28
N THR A 237 72.39 2.75 12.82
CA THR A 237 71.60 3.78 12.16
C THR A 237 70.88 4.60 13.22
N PHE A 238 71.27 5.86 13.35
CA PHE A 238 70.58 6.86 14.16
C PHE A 238 69.44 7.48 13.36
N THR A 239 68.20 7.24 13.75
CA THR A 239 67.02 7.85 13.11
C THR A 239 66.41 8.88 14.04
N ALA A 240 66.61 10.16 13.73
CA ALA A 240 66.04 11.27 14.50
C ALA A 240 64.54 11.43 14.24
N SER A 241 63.76 11.66 15.29
CA SER A 241 62.31 11.92 15.24
C SER A 241 61.94 13.40 15.43
N THR A 242 62.91 14.26 15.75
CA THR A 242 62.75 15.73 15.82
C THR A 242 63.93 16.43 15.14
N SER A 243 63.67 17.60 14.55
CA SER A 243 64.70 18.47 13.97
C SER A 243 65.48 19.21 15.05
N GLY A 244 66.75 19.51 14.79
CA GLY A 244 67.66 20.17 15.73
C GLY A 244 69.11 19.73 15.50
N THR A 245 69.96 19.81 16.52
CA THR A 245 71.33 19.27 16.47
C THR A 245 71.46 18.12 17.47
N ALA A 246 71.62 16.91 16.96
CA ALA A 246 71.85 15.71 17.75
C ALA A 246 73.30 15.63 18.19
N THR A 247 73.54 15.41 19.48
CA THR A 247 74.86 15.14 20.06
C THR A 247 74.91 13.68 20.49
N ILE A 248 75.78 12.89 19.87
CA ILE A 248 75.75 11.43 19.89
C ILE A 248 77.03 10.87 20.53
N ASN A 249 76.85 10.04 21.57
CA ASN A 249 77.91 9.35 22.29
C ASN A 249 77.78 7.83 22.15
N GLY A 250 78.92 7.14 21.98
CA GLY A 250 79.01 5.68 22.01
C GLY A 250 79.62 5.18 23.32
N SER A 251 79.08 4.10 23.86
CA SER A 251 79.55 3.43 25.07
C SER A 251 79.73 1.94 24.83
N TYR A 252 80.97 1.48 24.76
CA TYR A 252 81.31 0.07 24.72
C TYR A 252 81.17 -0.58 26.11
N SER A 253 80.49 -1.73 26.18
CA SER A 253 80.20 -2.44 27.44
C SER A 253 81.38 -3.22 28.04
N GLY A 254 82.51 -3.32 27.33
CA GLY A 254 83.52 -4.34 27.63
C GLY A 254 83.10 -5.73 27.18
N ASP A 255 84.02 -6.68 27.28
CA ASP A 255 83.81 -8.12 27.11
C ASP A 255 84.68 -8.92 28.12
N GLY A 256 84.78 -10.24 27.97
CA GLY A 256 85.59 -11.10 28.87
C GLY A 256 87.11 -10.85 28.80
N THR A 257 87.57 -10.00 27.90
CA THR A 257 88.98 -9.65 27.64
C THR A 257 89.24 -8.14 27.62
N HIS A 258 88.24 -7.30 27.35
CA HIS A 258 88.32 -5.84 27.19
C HIS A 258 87.49 -5.06 28.21
N ALA A 259 88.01 -3.91 28.67
CA ALA A 259 87.31 -2.99 29.55
C ALA A 259 86.31 -2.11 28.79
N THR A 260 85.33 -1.56 29.51
CA THR A 260 84.40 -0.53 29.04
C THR A 260 85.14 0.71 28.52
N SER A 261 84.57 1.40 27.53
CA SER A 261 85.02 2.73 27.13
C SER A 261 83.90 3.55 26.51
N THR A 262 84.06 4.87 26.51
CA THR A 262 83.10 5.83 25.95
C THR A 262 83.77 6.77 24.96
N THR A 263 82.97 7.43 24.12
CA THR A 263 83.44 8.46 23.19
C THR A 263 83.93 9.70 23.92
N ALA A 264 85.22 10.01 23.79
CA ALA A 264 85.84 11.22 24.34
C ALA A 264 85.33 12.52 23.70
N THR A 265 84.91 12.47 22.43
CA THR A 265 84.27 13.57 21.71
C THR A 265 82.97 13.06 21.09
N ALA A 266 81.88 13.80 21.27
CA ALA A 266 80.57 13.48 20.71
C ALA A 266 80.53 13.72 19.20
N ALA A 267 79.79 12.90 18.45
CA ALA A 267 79.45 13.17 17.06
C ALA A 267 78.25 14.13 16.98
N SER A 268 78.31 15.13 16.08
CA SER A 268 77.24 16.11 15.89
C SER A 268 76.51 15.85 14.56
N VAL A 269 75.20 15.57 14.65
CA VAL A 269 74.33 15.38 13.48
C VAL A 269 73.30 16.50 13.43
N VAL A 270 73.36 17.34 12.41
CA VAL A 270 72.34 18.36 12.15
C VAL A 270 71.14 17.67 11.49
N VAL A 271 69.97 17.79 12.11
CA VAL A 271 68.71 17.18 11.67
C VAL A 271 67.78 18.28 11.17
N ASN A 272 67.68 18.43 9.87
CA ASN A 272 66.82 19.43 9.23
C ASN A 272 65.36 18.97 9.18
N LEU A 273 64.42 19.93 9.23
CA LEU A 273 63.05 19.69 8.77
C LEU A 273 63.06 19.32 7.28
N ARG A 274 62.26 18.32 6.90
CA ARG A 274 62.17 17.76 5.56
C ARG A 274 61.61 18.79 4.58
N THR A 275 62.34 19.07 3.50
CA THR A 275 61.92 20.02 2.45
C THR A 275 60.67 19.52 1.75
N THR A 276 59.64 20.36 1.66
CA THR A 276 58.40 20.02 0.93
C THR A 276 58.24 20.86 -0.33
N THR A 277 57.42 20.37 -1.25
CA THR A 277 56.83 21.17 -2.34
C THR A 277 55.32 21.14 -2.20
N THR A 278 54.67 22.30 -2.27
CA THR A 278 53.21 22.40 -2.31
C THR A 278 52.77 22.62 -3.75
N ALA A 279 52.03 21.68 -4.32
CA ALA A 279 51.32 21.85 -5.59
C ALA A 279 49.82 21.99 -5.31
N VAL A 280 49.14 22.93 -5.98
CA VAL A 280 47.68 23.02 -5.95
C VAL A 280 47.14 22.68 -7.33
N THR A 281 46.13 21.82 -7.37
CA THR A 281 45.28 21.59 -8.54
C THR A 281 43.83 21.84 -8.16
N CYS A 282 43.13 22.67 -8.95
CA CYS A 282 41.74 23.02 -8.69
C CYS A 282 40.85 22.62 -9.86
N THR A 283 39.65 22.11 -9.59
CA THR A 283 38.67 21.81 -10.65
C THR A 283 38.26 23.12 -11.36
N SER A 284 38.43 23.18 -12.67
CA SER A 284 38.29 24.40 -13.49
C SER A 284 37.81 24.00 -14.90
N PRO A 285 36.85 24.72 -15.51
CA PRO A 285 36.11 25.86 -14.96
C PRO A 285 35.08 25.45 -13.89
N VAL A 286 34.58 26.44 -13.13
CA VAL A 286 33.37 26.34 -12.29
C VAL A 286 32.45 27.52 -12.58
N VAL A 287 31.29 27.56 -11.92
CA VAL A 287 30.44 28.77 -11.87
C VAL A 287 30.53 29.47 -10.51
N ILE A 288 30.07 30.73 -10.43
CA ILE A 288 29.88 31.45 -9.16
C ILE A 288 29.09 30.58 -8.16
N ALA A 289 29.45 30.59 -6.88
CA ALA A 289 28.88 29.80 -5.79
C ALA A 289 28.94 28.26 -5.95
N GLN A 290 29.55 27.73 -7.02
CA GLN A 290 29.94 26.33 -7.10
C GLN A 290 31.31 26.15 -6.45
N GLY A 291 31.47 25.07 -5.70
CA GLY A 291 32.75 24.71 -5.10
C GLY A 291 33.72 24.18 -6.15
N SER A 292 34.83 24.86 -6.37
CA SER A 292 36.01 24.29 -7.00
C SER A 292 36.79 23.48 -5.97
N THR A 293 36.97 22.18 -6.20
CA THR A 293 37.80 21.35 -5.32
C THR A 293 39.26 21.64 -5.64
N CYS A 294 39.90 22.41 -4.77
CA CYS A 294 41.32 22.70 -4.79
C CYS A 294 42.06 21.69 -3.90
N THR A 295 42.68 20.69 -4.52
CA THR A 295 43.58 19.77 -3.84
C THR A 295 44.95 20.44 -3.69
N ALA A 296 45.41 20.64 -2.45
CA ALA A 296 46.84 20.85 -2.20
C ALA A 296 47.50 19.49 -1.96
N THR A 297 48.48 19.16 -2.78
CA THR A 297 49.42 18.06 -2.54
C THR A 297 50.70 18.66 -1.98
N VAL A 298 51.00 18.36 -0.72
CA VAL A 298 52.29 18.65 -0.10
C VAL A 298 53.12 17.38 -0.21
N THR A 299 54.19 17.44 -0.99
CA THR A 299 55.11 16.33 -1.21
C THR A 299 56.38 16.57 -0.42
N ASP A 300 56.75 15.63 0.44
CA ASP A 300 58.09 15.50 0.97
C ASP A 300 59.08 15.22 -0.16
N THR A 301 60.09 16.08 -0.27
CA THR A 301 61.15 16.03 -1.29
C THR A 301 62.54 15.87 -0.67
N ALA A 302 62.61 15.66 0.65
CA ALA A 302 63.87 15.43 1.35
C ALA A 302 64.41 14.00 1.11
N ALA A 303 65.72 13.86 1.20
CA ALA A 303 66.39 12.58 1.01
C ALA A 303 66.05 11.55 2.13
N GLY A 304 66.27 10.27 1.83
CA GLY A 304 66.01 9.15 2.73
C GLY A 304 64.57 8.64 2.69
N THR A 305 64.15 7.96 3.76
CA THR A 305 62.78 7.47 3.92
C THR A 305 61.82 8.65 3.99
N VAL A 306 60.94 8.75 3.00
CA VAL A 306 59.94 9.82 2.95
C VAL A 306 58.91 9.69 4.07
N SER A 307 58.51 10.81 4.66
CA SER A 307 57.42 10.88 5.64
C SER A 307 56.27 11.73 5.10
N THR A 308 55.06 11.42 5.54
CA THR A 308 53.84 12.13 5.13
C THR A 308 53.74 13.47 5.86
N PRO A 309 53.63 14.62 5.15
CA PRO A 309 53.38 15.92 5.76
C PRO A 309 52.05 15.99 6.52
N THR A 310 52.04 16.71 7.63
CA THR A 310 50.89 16.90 8.52
C THR A 310 50.63 18.39 8.76
N GLY A 311 49.51 18.74 9.39
CA GLY A 311 49.10 20.14 9.58
C GLY A 311 48.11 20.60 8.51
N SER A 312 48.26 21.82 8.00
CA SER A 312 47.29 22.41 7.07
C SER A 312 47.93 23.27 5.97
N VAL A 313 47.18 23.44 4.87
CA VAL A 313 47.53 24.36 3.78
C VAL A 313 46.57 25.54 3.80
N THR A 314 47.11 26.74 3.88
CA THR A 314 46.36 27.99 3.76
C THR A 314 46.28 28.37 2.29
N PHE A 315 45.08 28.66 1.80
CA PHE A 315 44.84 29.06 0.41
C PHE A 315 44.57 30.56 0.32
N THR A 316 45.07 31.17 -0.76
CA THR A 316 44.82 32.59 -1.08
C THR A 316 44.37 32.71 -2.53
N VAL A 317 43.35 33.53 -2.79
CA VAL A 317 42.84 33.83 -4.14
C VAL A 317 43.08 35.30 -4.51
N SER A 318 43.31 35.53 -5.80
CA SER A 318 43.26 36.85 -6.44
C SER A 318 42.50 36.75 -7.77
N GLY A 319 42.10 37.89 -8.35
CA GLY A 319 41.35 37.96 -9.62
C GLY A 319 39.84 37.78 -9.50
N VAL A 320 39.35 37.12 -8.45
CA VAL A 320 37.93 37.09 -8.03
C VAL A 320 37.84 37.14 -6.50
N THR A 321 36.65 37.42 -5.97
CA THR A 321 36.31 37.20 -4.56
C THR A 321 35.78 35.78 -4.35
N GLY A 322 36.08 35.18 -3.20
CA GLY A 322 35.60 33.84 -2.82
C GLY A 322 36.13 33.41 -1.46
N ILE A 323 35.66 32.26 -0.98
CA ILE A 323 36.07 31.66 0.29
C ILE A 323 36.65 30.25 0.09
N PHE A 324 37.54 29.83 0.98
CA PHE A 324 38.11 28.49 1.05
C PHE A 324 37.63 27.78 2.32
N THR A 325 37.38 26.47 2.26
CA THR A 325 37.26 25.66 3.47
C THR A 325 38.65 25.34 4.05
N THR A 326 38.71 25.08 5.36
CA THR A 326 39.95 24.64 6.03
C THR A 326 40.50 23.36 5.39
N CYS A 327 41.78 23.36 5.05
CA CYS A 327 42.44 22.26 4.34
C CYS A 327 43.47 21.59 5.25
N THR A 328 43.06 20.53 5.95
CA THR A 328 43.91 19.73 6.85
C THR A 328 44.51 18.55 6.08
N LEU A 329 45.82 18.37 6.17
CA LEU A 329 46.56 17.34 5.44
C LEU A 329 46.22 15.94 5.94
N ALA A 330 45.77 15.09 5.01
CA ALA A 330 45.63 13.65 5.19
C ALA A 330 46.71 12.92 4.37
N ALA A 331 47.03 11.68 4.74
CA ALA A 331 48.01 10.88 4.01
C ALA A 331 47.56 10.65 2.55
N GLY A 332 48.44 10.98 1.61
CA GLY A 332 48.22 10.72 0.18
C GLY A 332 48.44 9.25 -0.17
N THR A 333 48.04 8.86 -1.37
CA THR A 333 48.21 7.48 -1.88
C THR A 333 49.66 7.15 -2.25
N THR A 334 50.53 8.17 -2.39
CA THR A 334 51.97 8.00 -2.62
C THR A 334 52.72 8.28 -1.32
N ALA A 335 53.65 7.40 -0.94
CA ALA A 335 54.50 7.62 0.23
C ALA A 335 55.23 8.97 0.13
N GLY A 336 55.29 9.72 1.23
CA GLY A 336 55.84 11.08 1.25
C GLY A 336 54.87 12.18 0.79
N THR A 337 53.72 11.84 0.22
CA THR A 337 52.70 12.84 -0.12
C THR A 337 51.63 12.93 0.96
N ALA A 338 51.17 14.14 1.20
CA ALA A 338 49.95 14.42 1.92
C ALA A 338 49.05 15.31 1.06
N THR A 339 47.76 15.02 1.07
CA THR A 339 46.77 15.77 0.30
C THR A 339 45.71 16.32 1.24
N CYS A 340 45.31 17.56 1.01
CA CYS A 340 44.06 18.09 1.56
C CYS A 340 43.24 18.70 0.42
N THR A 341 41.92 18.65 0.55
CA THR A 341 41.00 19.34 -0.35
C THR A 341 40.40 20.55 0.35
N SER A 342 40.53 21.72 -0.30
CA SER A 342 39.78 22.92 0.06
C SER A 342 38.72 23.17 -1.01
N THR A 343 37.48 23.41 -0.59
CA THR A 343 36.43 23.85 -1.50
C THR A 343 36.55 25.37 -1.64
N PHE A 344 37.03 25.82 -2.81
CA PHE A 344 37.03 27.22 -3.20
C PHE A 344 35.67 27.60 -3.79
N THR A 345 34.90 28.40 -3.05
CA THR A 345 33.59 28.89 -3.49
C THR A 345 33.71 30.37 -3.85
N ALA A 346 33.75 30.65 -5.16
CA ALA A 346 33.82 32.01 -5.68
C ALA A 346 32.48 32.75 -5.55
N SER A 347 32.52 34.07 -5.32
CA SER A 347 31.33 34.94 -5.29
C SER A 347 31.25 35.91 -6.48
N THR A 348 32.28 35.98 -7.33
CA THR A 348 32.32 36.79 -8.56
C THR A 348 32.93 36.01 -9.72
N SER A 349 32.49 36.29 -10.95
CA SER A 349 33.01 35.66 -12.16
C SER A 349 34.30 36.33 -12.61
N GLY A 350 35.23 35.53 -13.11
CA GLY A 350 36.56 35.96 -13.56
C GLY A 350 37.54 34.80 -13.53
N THR A 351 38.83 35.07 -13.73
CA THR A 351 39.88 34.05 -13.52
C THR A 351 40.42 34.18 -12.11
N ALA A 352 40.12 33.20 -11.26
CA ALA A 352 40.70 33.08 -9.95
C ALA A 352 42.12 32.52 -10.05
N THR A 353 43.09 33.21 -9.46
CA THR A 353 44.48 32.75 -9.34
C THR A 353 44.69 32.32 -7.89
N ILE A 354 44.95 31.03 -7.68
CA ILE A 354 44.91 30.35 -6.38
C ILE A 354 46.29 29.82 -6.02
N ASN A 355 46.82 30.28 -4.89
CA ASN A 355 48.05 29.78 -4.29
C ASN A 355 47.74 28.98 -3.02
N GLY A 356 48.55 27.95 -2.76
CA GLY A 356 48.57 27.20 -1.51
C GLY A 356 49.88 27.42 -0.77
N SER A 357 49.79 27.64 0.54
CA SER A 357 50.94 27.81 1.44
C SER A 357 50.84 26.82 2.59
N TYR A 358 51.77 25.88 2.65
CA TYR A 358 51.94 24.92 3.73
C TYR A 358 52.79 25.52 4.85
N SER A 359 52.25 25.51 6.07
CA SER A 359 52.88 26.12 7.25
C SER A 359 54.06 25.32 7.85
N GLY A 360 54.38 24.15 7.30
CA GLY A 360 55.30 23.20 7.94
C GLY A 360 54.64 22.42 9.09
N ASP A 361 55.39 21.44 9.63
CA ASP A 361 55.07 20.73 10.85
C ASP A 361 56.37 20.43 11.66
N SER A 362 56.30 19.59 12.70
CA SER A 362 57.44 19.21 13.54
C SER A 362 58.53 18.38 12.85
N THR A 363 58.30 17.98 11.59
CA THR A 363 59.14 17.10 10.77
C THR A 363 59.40 17.65 9.36
N HIS A 364 58.54 18.55 8.85
CA HIS A 364 58.60 19.14 7.50
C HIS A 364 58.66 20.67 7.51
N ALA A 365 59.43 21.24 6.58
CA ALA A 365 59.54 22.68 6.39
C ALA A 365 58.34 23.26 5.62
N THR A 366 58.08 24.55 5.82
CA THR A 366 57.13 25.37 5.03
C THR A 366 57.40 25.27 3.54
N SER A 367 56.35 25.26 2.72
CA SER A 367 56.47 25.47 1.27
C SER A 367 55.22 26.12 0.69
N SER A 368 55.31 26.62 -0.55
CA SER A 368 54.18 27.23 -1.24
C SER A 368 54.18 26.87 -2.72
N THR A 369 53.04 27.07 -3.38
CA THR A 369 52.89 26.90 -4.83
C THR A 369 53.83 27.82 -5.62
N THR A 370 54.74 27.22 -6.39
CA THR A 370 55.59 27.92 -7.36
C THR A 370 54.83 28.33 -8.62
N THR A 371 53.80 27.56 -8.98
CA THR A 371 52.83 27.87 -10.04
C THR A 371 51.44 27.91 -9.44
N ALA A 372 50.73 29.02 -9.64
CA ALA A 372 49.36 29.19 -9.17
C ALA A 372 48.37 28.29 -9.96
N ALA A 373 47.35 27.76 -9.28
CA ALA A 373 46.23 27.12 -9.95
C ALA A 373 45.25 28.18 -10.47
N THR A 374 44.76 28.02 -11.70
CA THR A 374 43.79 28.95 -12.31
C THR A 374 42.40 28.34 -12.39
N VAL A 375 41.44 28.90 -11.64
CA VAL A 375 40.02 28.52 -11.72
C VAL A 375 39.27 29.57 -12.52
N VAL A 376 38.78 29.19 -13.70
CA VAL A 376 37.89 30.04 -14.48
C VAL A 376 36.50 29.97 -13.85
N VAL A 377 36.08 31.05 -13.21
CA VAL A 377 34.76 31.19 -12.60
C VAL A 377 33.84 31.86 -13.61
N ASN A 378 33.02 31.07 -14.29
CA ASN A 378 31.98 31.58 -15.17
C ASN A 378 30.81 32.15 -14.35
N LYS A 379 30.04 33.06 -14.95
CA LYS A 379 28.68 33.29 -14.47
C LYS A 379 27.85 32.03 -14.72
N ARG A 380 26.87 31.78 -13.84
CA ARG A 380 25.95 30.66 -13.94
C ARG A 380 25.18 30.68 -15.26
N ALA A 381 25.16 29.54 -15.95
CA ALA A 381 24.36 29.39 -17.15
C ALA A 381 22.88 29.38 -16.74
N THR A 382 22.09 30.26 -17.34
CA THR A 382 20.64 30.24 -17.17
C THR A 382 19.95 29.80 -18.45
N THR A 383 18.77 29.19 -18.30
CA THR A 383 17.78 29.13 -19.37
C THR A 383 16.63 30.04 -19.00
N THR A 384 16.17 30.84 -19.95
CA THR A 384 14.91 31.58 -19.81
C THR A 384 13.85 30.83 -20.60
N THR A 385 12.85 30.27 -19.94
CA THR A 385 11.61 29.85 -20.60
C THR A 385 10.57 30.94 -20.41
N VAL A 386 9.69 31.11 -21.40
CA VAL A 386 8.47 31.90 -21.24
C VAL A 386 7.29 30.98 -21.52
N THR A 387 6.30 31.01 -20.63
CA THR A 387 4.97 30.46 -20.89
C THR A 387 3.97 31.59 -20.78
N CYS A 388 3.19 31.79 -21.85
CA CYS A 388 2.16 32.81 -21.91
C CYS A 388 0.78 32.16 -22.00
N THR A 389 -0.23 32.73 -21.35
CA THR A 389 -1.61 32.27 -21.53
C THR A 389 -2.03 32.50 -22.99
N SER A 390 -2.50 31.45 -23.67
CA SER A 390 -2.76 31.42 -25.11
C SER A 390 -3.89 30.40 -25.39
N PRO A 391 -4.85 30.70 -26.29
CA PRO A 391 -5.04 31.95 -27.00
C PRO A 391 -5.51 33.08 -26.08
N VAL A 392 -5.37 34.33 -26.54
CA VAL A 392 -6.01 35.53 -25.95
C VAL A 392 -6.74 36.30 -27.05
N PHE A 393 -7.37 37.41 -26.70
CA PHE A 393 -7.95 38.34 -27.66
C PHE A 393 -7.21 39.69 -27.67
N VAL A 394 -7.42 40.53 -28.68
CA VAL A 394 -6.89 41.91 -28.69
C VAL A 394 -7.38 42.69 -27.46
N ASN A 395 -6.50 43.47 -26.82
CA ASN A 395 -6.68 44.11 -25.50
C ASN A 395 -7.09 43.16 -24.35
N GLN A 396 -6.84 41.86 -24.47
CA GLN A 396 -6.72 40.96 -23.33
C GLN A 396 -5.25 40.85 -22.92
N GLY A 397 -4.99 40.92 -21.61
CA GLY A 397 -3.67 40.64 -21.05
C GLY A 397 -3.40 39.14 -21.08
N SER A 398 -2.38 38.72 -21.83
CA SER A 398 -1.75 37.41 -21.69
C SER A 398 -0.78 37.45 -20.52
N ASN A 399 -0.91 36.54 -19.55
CA ASN A 399 0.08 36.41 -18.48
C ASN A 399 1.28 35.61 -19.01
N CYS A 400 2.32 36.33 -19.41
CA CYS A 400 3.60 35.78 -19.83
C CYS A 400 4.54 35.61 -18.62
N ASN A 401 4.54 34.41 -18.07
CA ASN A 401 5.46 34.01 -17.02
C ASN A 401 6.83 33.67 -17.64
N ALA A 402 7.83 34.51 -17.40
CA ALA A 402 9.21 34.08 -17.57
C ALA A 402 9.63 33.25 -16.35
N THR A 403 10.27 32.11 -16.61
CA THR A 403 11.02 31.35 -15.62
C THR A 403 12.49 31.37 -16.03
N VAL A 404 13.32 32.06 -15.27
CA VAL A 404 14.78 31.99 -15.43
C VAL A 404 15.28 30.92 -14.48
N THR A 405 15.82 29.84 -15.04
CA THR A 405 16.36 28.70 -14.29
C THR A 405 17.87 28.71 -14.41
N ASP A 406 18.57 28.75 -13.28
CA ASP A 406 19.97 28.38 -13.22
C ASP A 406 20.10 26.88 -13.55
N VAL A 407 20.74 26.58 -14.69
CA VAL A 407 20.99 25.23 -15.18
C VAL A 407 22.43 24.78 -14.92
N SER A 408 23.17 25.53 -14.09
CA SER A 408 24.51 25.16 -13.67
C SER A 408 24.49 24.00 -12.65
N PRO A 409 25.56 23.20 -12.53
CA PRO A 409 25.60 22.13 -11.54
C PRO A 409 25.52 22.66 -10.10
N ALA A 410 24.90 21.84 -9.23
CA ALA A 410 24.55 22.20 -7.86
C ALA A 410 25.75 22.66 -6.98
N PRO A 411 25.53 23.49 -5.94
CA PRO A 411 24.24 24.13 -5.57
C PRO A 411 23.79 25.11 -6.66
N VAL A 412 22.48 25.28 -6.83
CA VAL A 412 21.89 26.26 -7.75
C VAL A 412 21.57 27.55 -6.99
N SER A 413 21.67 28.71 -7.66
CA SER A 413 21.24 29.99 -7.08
C SER A 413 20.08 30.59 -7.86
N THR A 414 19.19 31.29 -7.15
CA THR A 414 18.05 31.99 -7.74
C THR A 414 18.51 33.21 -8.56
N PRO A 415 18.16 33.32 -9.86
CA PRO A 415 18.42 34.50 -10.67
C PRO A 415 17.70 35.75 -10.17
N THR A 416 18.31 36.93 -10.34
CA THR A 416 17.79 38.23 -9.84
C THR A 416 17.76 39.28 -10.94
N GLY A 417 17.06 40.41 -10.74
CA GLY A 417 16.92 41.45 -11.76
C GLY A 417 15.63 41.31 -12.57
N SER A 418 15.71 41.37 -13.90
CA SER A 418 14.52 41.45 -14.75
C SER A 418 14.64 40.68 -16.06
N VAL A 419 13.49 40.23 -16.59
CA VAL A 419 13.38 39.72 -17.96
C VAL A 419 12.75 40.79 -18.84
N THR A 420 13.47 41.21 -19.88
CA THR A 420 12.94 42.08 -20.93
C THR A 420 12.24 41.21 -21.96
N PHE A 421 10.96 41.53 -22.25
CA PHE A 421 10.18 40.81 -23.25
C PHE A 421 10.17 41.56 -24.58
N THR A 422 10.27 40.83 -25.67
CA THR A 422 10.09 41.34 -27.02
C THR A 422 9.01 40.54 -27.74
N VAL A 423 8.13 41.21 -28.47
CA VAL A 423 7.12 40.58 -29.33
C VAL A 423 7.45 40.82 -30.80
N SER A 424 7.14 39.83 -31.63
CA SER A 424 7.07 39.96 -33.09
C SER A 424 5.79 39.27 -33.60
N GLY A 425 5.38 39.54 -34.84
CA GLY A 425 4.15 39.01 -35.44
C GLY A 425 2.86 39.77 -35.08
N VAL A 426 2.83 40.47 -33.94
CA VAL A 426 1.77 41.44 -33.56
C VAL A 426 2.37 42.67 -32.87
N THR A 427 1.62 43.76 -32.78
CA THR A 427 1.93 44.85 -31.84
C THR A 427 1.29 44.61 -30.46
N GLY A 428 1.94 45.09 -29.41
CA GLY A 428 1.44 45.02 -28.04
C GLY A 428 2.45 45.60 -27.05
N THR A 429 2.07 45.68 -25.79
CA THR A 429 2.93 46.19 -24.70
C THR A 429 3.14 45.13 -23.62
N PHE A 430 4.28 45.19 -22.94
CA PHE A 430 4.63 44.38 -21.78
C PHE A 430 4.72 45.27 -20.53
N THR A 431 4.24 44.78 -19.40
CA THR A 431 4.56 45.35 -18.08
C THR A 431 5.99 44.98 -17.66
N THR A 432 6.61 45.73 -16.74
CA THR A 432 7.94 45.43 -16.21
C THR A 432 7.95 44.09 -15.45
N CYS A 433 8.84 43.16 -15.85
CA CYS A 433 8.94 41.83 -15.27
C CYS A 433 10.19 41.69 -14.40
N THR A 434 10.04 41.95 -13.10
CA THR A 434 11.10 41.80 -12.09
C THR A 434 11.07 40.40 -11.49
N LEU A 435 12.20 39.72 -11.46
CA LEU A 435 12.34 38.34 -10.98
C LEU A 435 12.16 38.25 -9.47
N ALA A 436 11.19 37.42 -9.06
CA ALA A 436 11.00 36.94 -7.70
C ALA A 436 11.52 35.49 -7.59
N ALA A 437 11.86 35.05 -6.37
CA ALA A 437 12.27 33.67 -6.14
C ALA A 437 11.15 32.68 -6.48
N GLY A 438 11.46 31.66 -7.29
CA GLY A 438 10.54 30.59 -7.63
C GLY A 438 10.34 29.60 -6.48
N THR A 439 9.36 28.72 -6.62
CA THR A 439 9.10 27.61 -5.67
C THR A 439 10.12 26.47 -5.77
N THR A 440 10.95 26.46 -6.82
CA THR A 440 12.03 25.50 -7.03
C THR A 440 13.37 26.18 -6.80
N ALA A 441 14.29 25.55 -6.07
CA ALA A 441 15.64 26.07 -5.90
C ALA A 441 16.32 26.30 -7.27
N GLY A 442 16.98 27.43 -7.44
CA GLY A 442 17.61 27.80 -8.71
C GLY A 442 16.67 28.41 -9.76
N THR A 443 15.36 28.46 -9.53
CA THR A 443 14.44 29.19 -10.42
C THR A 443 14.05 30.54 -9.84
N ALA A 444 13.88 31.50 -10.74
CA ALA A 444 13.23 32.78 -10.47
C ALA A 444 12.14 32.98 -11.51
N THR A 445 10.99 33.50 -11.07
CA THR A 445 9.83 33.75 -11.94
C THR A 445 9.43 35.21 -11.91
N CYS A 446 8.92 35.70 -13.03
CA CYS A 446 8.17 36.94 -13.07
C CYS A 446 7.05 36.81 -14.09
N THR A 447 5.90 37.45 -13.82
CA THR A 447 4.80 37.56 -14.77
C THR A 447 4.83 38.94 -15.40
N SER A 448 5.03 39.00 -16.72
CA SER A 448 4.65 40.17 -17.50
C SER A 448 3.22 39.96 -17.99
N MET A 449 2.35 40.94 -17.78
CA MET A 449 1.16 41.06 -18.62
C MET A 449 1.60 41.54 -20.00
N PHE A 450 1.24 40.79 -21.04
CA PHE A 450 1.40 41.15 -22.44
C PHE A 450 0.03 41.50 -23.01
N THR A 451 -0.19 42.76 -23.38
CA THR A 451 -1.46 43.21 -23.94
C THR A 451 -1.26 43.51 -25.42
N ALA A 452 -1.77 42.62 -26.29
CA ALA A 452 -1.70 42.77 -27.74
C ALA A 452 -2.72 43.77 -28.25
N SER A 453 -2.31 44.66 -29.17
CA SER A 453 -3.16 45.67 -29.82
C SER A 453 -3.56 45.30 -31.26
N THR A 454 -3.04 44.21 -31.80
CA THR A 454 -3.43 43.63 -33.10
C THR A 454 -3.57 42.12 -32.98
N ALA A 455 -4.53 41.52 -33.70
CA ALA A 455 -4.61 40.07 -33.82
C ALA A 455 -3.47 39.47 -34.66
N GLY A 456 -3.24 38.16 -34.50
CA GLY A 456 -2.17 37.39 -35.14
C GLY A 456 -1.41 36.51 -34.15
N THR A 457 -0.37 35.82 -34.61
CA THR A 457 0.48 35.01 -33.73
C THR A 457 1.61 35.87 -33.15
N ALA A 458 1.47 36.24 -31.89
CA ALA A 458 2.54 36.90 -31.14
C ALA A 458 3.64 35.88 -30.84
N THR A 459 4.83 36.12 -31.40
CA THR A 459 6.06 35.37 -31.10
C THR A 459 6.80 36.14 -30.03
N ILE A 460 6.75 35.64 -28.79
CA ILE A 460 7.21 36.34 -27.58
C ILE A 460 8.50 35.70 -27.08
N ASN A 461 9.56 36.50 -27.05
CA ASN A 461 10.84 36.11 -26.49
C ASN A 461 11.06 36.81 -25.15
N GLY A 462 11.48 36.04 -24.14
CA GLY A 462 12.02 36.57 -22.90
C GLY A 462 13.55 36.64 -23.01
N SER A 463 14.13 37.80 -22.70
CA SER A 463 15.57 38.02 -22.60
C SER A 463 15.93 38.44 -21.19
N TYR A 464 16.61 37.55 -20.48
CA TYR A 464 17.20 37.82 -19.18
C TYR A 464 18.55 38.50 -19.36
N SER A 465 18.72 39.68 -18.74
CA SER A 465 19.93 40.51 -18.85
C SER A 465 21.18 39.92 -18.16
N GLY A 466 21.03 38.80 -17.45
CA GLY A 466 21.99 38.38 -16.44
C GLY A 466 21.92 39.27 -15.20
N ASP A 467 22.64 38.85 -14.16
CA ASP A 467 22.87 39.63 -12.93
C ASP A 467 24.36 39.51 -12.52
N GLY A 468 24.72 39.73 -11.26
CA GLY A 468 26.09 39.53 -10.78
C GLY A 468 26.57 38.07 -10.86
N SER A 469 25.67 37.12 -10.64
CA SER A 469 25.93 35.67 -10.51
C SER A 469 25.66 34.88 -11.79
N HIS A 470 24.76 35.35 -12.65
CA HIS A 470 24.16 34.62 -13.77
C HIS A 470 24.43 35.30 -15.11
N ALA A 471 24.68 34.48 -16.14
CA ALA A 471 24.85 34.93 -17.51
C ALA A 471 23.52 35.44 -18.10
N VAL A 472 23.62 36.23 -19.16
CA VAL A 472 22.48 36.50 -20.06
C VAL A 472 21.91 35.18 -20.57
N SER A 473 20.59 35.10 -20.71
CA SER A 473 19.94 34.04 -21.46
C SER A 473 18.67 34.56 -22.13
N SER A 474 18.22 33.84 -23.15
CA SER A 474 16.96 34.12 -23.81
C SER A 474 16.20 32.82 -24.05
N THR A 475 14.91 32.96 -24.36
CA THR A 475 14.08 31.89 -24.88
C THR A 475 14.68 31.29 -26.15
N THR A 476 15.13 30.04 -26.06
CA THR A 476 15.53 29.22 -27.23
C THR A 476 14.32 28.85 -28.09
N THR A 477 13.17 28.62 -27.45
CA THR A 477 11.86 28.48 -28.08
C THR A 477 10.99 29.64 -27.64
N ALA A 478 10.51 30.45 -28.61
CA ALA A 478 9.60 31.55 -28.35
C ALA A 478 8.24 31.04 -27.82
N ALA A 479 7.60 31.82 -26.95
CA ALA A 479 6.22 31.58 -26.55
C ALA A 479 5.27 32.09 -27.65
N SER A 480 4.39 31.23 -28.16
CA SER A 480 3.35 31.60 -29.13
C SER A 480 2.04 31.97 -28.44
N VAL A 481 1.71 33.26 -28.42
CA VAL A 481 0.37 33.71 -28.05
C VAL A 481 -0.45 33.93 -29.31
N THR A 482 -1.44 33.08 -29.54
CA THR A 482 -2.44 33.31 -30.59
C THR A 482 -3.36 34.42 -30.10
N VAL A 483 -3.22 35.61 -30.67
CA VAL A 483 -4.09 36.76 -30.41
C VAL A 483 -5.23 36.70 -31.41
N ASN A 484 -6.38 36.21 -30.96
CA ASN A 484 -7.60 36.21 -31.74
C ASN A 484 -8.14 37.64 -31.89
N LEU A 485 -8.79 37.89 -33.03
CA LEU A 485 -9.69 39.03 -33.15
C LEU A 485 -10.85 38.88 -32.15
N ARG A 486 -11.18 39.96 -31.44
CA ARG A 486 -12.34 40.05 -30.55
C ARG A 486 -13.61 39.70 -31.32
N THR A 487 -14.41 38.79 -30.76
CA THR A 487 -15.66 38.40 -31.39
C THR A 487 -16.66 39.54 -31.27
N THR A 488 -17.36 39.85 -32.36
CA THR A 488 -18.48 40.78 -32.33
C THR A 488 -19.80 40.05 -32.59
N SER A 489 -20.90 40.61 -32.10
CA SER A 489 -22.24 40.28 -32.53
C SER A 489 -22.85 41.51 -33.20
N THR A 490 -23.29 41.35 -34.45
CA THR A 490 -24.10 42.34 -35.15
C THR A 490 -25.57 42.01 -34.94
N THR A 491 -26.30 42.95 -34.35
CA THR A 491 -27.76 42.89 -34.19
C THR A 491 -28.40 44.01 -34.99
N VAL A 492 -29.59 43.80 -35.54
CA VAL A 492 -30.36 44.85 -36.23
C VAL A 492 -31.67 45.10 -35.50
N SER A 493 -32.03 46.36 -35.39
CA SER A 493 -33.38 46.81 -35.04
C SER A 493 -33.83 47.81 -36.09
N CYS A 494 -34.96 47.53 -36.76
CA CYS A 494 -35.56 48.46 -37.71
C CYS A 494 -36.84 49.06 -37.12
N SER A 495 -36.92 50.39 -37.13
CA SER A 495 -38.05 51.15 -36.57
C SER A 495 -38.63 52.11 -37.62
N PRO A 496 -39.95 52.05 -37.92
CA PRO A 496 -40.90 51.01 -37.48
C PRO A 496 -40.61 49.65 -38.13
N SER A 497 -41.00 48.55 -37.46
CA SER A 497 -40.79 47.18 -37.97
C SER A 497 -41.80 46.74 -39.04
N SER A 498 -42.84 47.53 -39.26
CA SER A 498 -43.72 47.45 -40.43
C SER A 498 -43.84 48.81 -41.09
N VAL A 499 -43.87 48.81 -42.42
CA VAL A 499 -44.04 49.98 -43.29
C VAL A 499 -45.00 49.60 -44.43
N GLN A 500 -45.59 50.57 -45.10
CA GLN A 500 -46.25 50.33 -46.39
C GLN A 500 -45.28 50.58 -47.55
N THR A 501 -45.62 50.14 -48.76
CA THR A 501 -44.89 50.50 -49.98
C THR A 501 -44.66 52.01 -50.09
N GLY A 502 -43.45 52.41 -50.46
CA GLY A 502 -43.04 53.82 -50.53
C GLY A 502 -42.69 54.47 -49.19
N GLN A 503 -43.03 53.87 -48.05
CA GLN A 503 -42.55 54.32 -46.73
C GLN A 503 -41.18 53.70 -46.40
N SER A 504 -40.53 54.26 -45.37
CA SER A 504 -39.18 53.90 -44.96
C SER A 504 -39.06 53.50 -43.49
N SER A 505 -38.29 52.45 -43.21
CA SER A 505 -37.87 52.04 -41.88
C SER A 505 -36.41 52.43 -41.63
N THR A 506 -36.11 52.93 -40.43
CA THR A 506 -34.73 53.22 -40.03
C THR A 506 -34.14 51.95 -39.40
N CYS A 507 -33.31 51.25 -40.16
CA CYS A 507 -32.61 50.04 -39.72
C CYS A 507 -31.28 50.42 -39.07
N THR A 508 -31.19 50.24 -37.75
CA THR A 508 -29.97 50.47 -36.97
C THR A 508 -29.31 49.14 -36.65
N ALA A 509 -28.05 49.00 -37.03
CA ALA A 509 -27.20 47.90 -36.61
C ALA A 509 -26.45 48.31 -35.35
N THR A 510 -26.46 47.44 -34.34
CA THR A 510 -25.60 47.55 -33.17
C THR A 510 -24.58 46.43 -33.25
N VAL A 511 -23.31 46.80 -33.35
CA VAL A 511 -22.18 45.89 -33.32
C VAL A 511 -21.57 45.97 -31.93
N THR A 512 -21.64 44.85 -31.21
CA THR A 512 -21.17 44.72 -29.83
C THR A 512 -19.97 43.79 -29.80
N ASP A 513 -18.87 44.22 -29.18
CA ASP A 513 -17.80 43.32 -28.73
C ASP A 513 -18.36 42.36 -27.67
N THR A 514 -18.47 41.08 -28.02
CA THR A 514 -18.98 40.03 -27.14
C THR A 514 -17.86 39.31 -26.38
N THR A 515 -16.61 39.78 -26.52
CA THR A 515 -15.44 39.18 -25.87
C THR A 515 -15.43 39.52 -24.38
N THR A 516 -15.89 38.59 -23.55
CA THR A 516 -16.05 38.79 -22.09
C THR A 516 -14.74 38.92 -21.31
N ALA A 517 -13.58 38.67 -21.94
CA ALA A 517 -12.27 38.63 -21.28
C ALA A 517 -11.28 39.62 -21.91
N GLY A 518 -10.76 40.53 -21.09
CA GLY A 518 -9.97 41.69 -21.53
C GLY A 518 -10.85 42.92 -21.78
N THR A 519 -10.26 44.12 -21.76
CA THR A 519 -10.99 45.39 -21.85
C THR A 519 -11.75 45.49 -23.16
N VAL A 520 -13.07 45.71 -23.10
CA VAL A 520 -13.91 45.84 -24.29
C VAL A 520 -13.47 47.00 -25.17
N ILE A 521 -13.53 46.78 -26.48
CA ILE A 521 -13.17 47.79 -27.49
C ILE A 521 -14.44 48.14 -28.26
N THR A 522 -14.70 49.43 -28.48
CA THR A 522 -15.78 49.87 -29.38
C THR A 522 -15.44 49.47 -30.82
N PRO A 523 -16.26 48.66 -31.52
CA PRO A 523 -15.95 48.21 -32.87
C PRO A 523 -15.97 49.34 -33.89
N THR A 524 -15.07 49.31 -34.87
CA THR A 524 -14.97 50.33 -35.92
C THR A 524 -14.94 49.71 -37.32
N GLY A 525 -15.42 50.47 -38.30
CA GLY A 525 -15.56 50.02 -39.69
C GLY A 525 -16.95 50.29 -40.23
N THR A 526 -17.42 49.41 -41.12
CA THR A 526 -18.68 49.61 -41.83
C THR A 526 -19.63 48.43 -41.65
N VAL A 527 -20.93 48.72 -41.70
CA VAL A 527 -21.98 47.71 -41.70
C VAL A 527 -22.70 47.77 -43.03
N ALA A 528 -22.58 46.70 -43.81
CA ALA A 528 -23.34 46.50 -45.04
C ALA A 528 -24.69 45.88 -44.71
N PHE A 529 -25.77 46.62 -45.00
CA PHE A 529 -27.13 46.11 -44.91
C PHE A 529 -27.54 45.46 -46.23
N SER A 530 -28.23 44.34 -46.10
CA SER A 530 -28.81 43.54 -47.17
C SER A 530 -30.20 43.06 -46.75
N GLN A 531 -31.01 42.64 -47.70
CA GLN A 531 -32.27 41.96 -47.41
C GLN A 531 -32.46 40.77 -48.33
N THR A 532 -33.23 39.81 -47.86
CA THR A 532 -33.86 38.77 -48.67
C THR A 532 -35.36 38.79 -48.42
N GLY A 533 -36.16 38.27 -49.35
CA GLY A 533 -37.62 38.18 -49.22
C GLY A 533 -38.41 39.11 -50.15
N ILE A 534 -37.92 40.33 -50.43
CA ILE A 534 -38.47 41.19 -51.50
C ILE A 534 -37.53 41.13 -52.71
N ALA A 535 -38.03 40.72 -53.88
CA ALA A 535 -37.19 40.41 -55.05
C ALA A 535 -36.76 41.64 -55.87
N SER A 536 -37.53 42.73 -55.83
CA SER A 536 -37.25 43.99 -56.54
C SER A 536 -37.91 45.16 -55.79
N GLY A 537 -37.54 46.40 -56.12
CA GLY A 537 -38.11 47.61 -55.48
C GLY A 537 -37.60 47.93 -54.07
N ALA A 538 -36.99 46.98 -53.37
CA ALA A 538 -36.37 47.17 -52.06
C ALA A 538 -34.97 47.81 -52.16
N THR A 539 -34.69 48.81 -51.33
CA THR A 539 -33.43 49.60 -51.34
C THR A 539 -32.99 49.98 -49.92
N PHE A 540 -31.69 50.26 -49.76
CA PHE A 540 -31.13 50.87 -48.55
C PHE A 540 -30.40 52.17 -48.91
N THR A 541 -30.88 53.30 -48.41
CA THR A 541 -30.14 54.57 -48.48
C THR A 541 -29.17 54.64 -47.31
N GLY A 542 -27.89 54.88 -47.61
CA GLY A 542 -26.81 54.93 -46.60
C GLY A 542 -26.14 53.60 -46.28
N SER A 543 -26.47 52.50 -46.96
CA SER A 543 -25.74 51.23 -46.86
C SER A 543 -24.56 51.19 -47.85
N PRO A 544 -23.34 50.77 -47.44
CA PRO A 544 -22.93 50.45 -46.08
C PRO A 544 -22.71 51.72 -45.23
N CYS A 545 -23.14 51.70 -43.97
CA CYS A 545 -22.92 52.84 -43.05
C CYS A 545 -21.63 52.66 -42.23
N THR A 546 -21.02 53.77 -41.82
CA THR A 546 -19.86 53.80 -40.91
C THR A 546 -20.32 53.74 -39.46
N LEU A 547 -19.71 52.85 -38.66
CA LEU A 547 -19.96 52.75 -37.22
C LEU A 547 -19.55 54.01 -36.47
N ALA A 548 -20.48 54.54 -35.66
CA ALA A 548 -20.23 55.53 -34.63
C ALA A 548 -20.20 54.85 -33.25
N ALA A 549 -19.45 55.41 -32.29
CA ALA A 549 -19.39 54.87 -30.94
C ALA A 549 -20.77 54.93 -30.25
N GLY A 550 -21.19 53.82 -29.65
CA GLY A 550 -22.42 53.74 -28.88
C GLY A 550 -22.31 54.40 -27.50
N THR A 551 -23.44 54.50 -26.80
CA THR A 551 -23.49 54.98 -25.40
C THR A 551 -23.00 53.95 -24.38
N THR A 552 -22.78 52.70 -24.80
CA THR A 552 -22.28 51.60 -23.97
C THR A 552 -20.85 51.26 -24.39
N ALA A 553 -19.93 51.09 -23.44
CA ALA A 553 -18.57 50.66 -23.74
C ALA A 553 -18.58 49.30 -24.46
N GLY A 554 -17.80 49.18 -25.54
CA GLY A 554 -17.79 47.98 -26.37
C GLY A 554 -18.91 47.88 -27.41
N THR A 555 -19.80 48.88 -27.54
CA THR A 555 -20.80 48.91 -28.63
C THR A 555 -20.57 50.08 -29.59
N ALA A 556 -20.93 49.84 -30.84
CA ALA A 556 -20.97 50.83 -31.90
C ALA A 556 -22.26 50.66 -32.72
N THR A 557 -22.78 51.75 -33.26
CA THR A 557 -24.03 51.75 -34.04
C THR A 557 -23.87 52.48 -35.37
N CYS A 558 -24.60 52.05 -36.38
CA CYS A 558 -24.93 52.90 -37.51
C CYS A 558 -26.29 52.54 -38.11
N SER A 559 -26.92 53.51 -38.77
CA SER A 559 -28.30 53.41 -39.24
C SER A 559 -28.38 53.66 -40.75
N VAL A 560 -29.26 52.91 -41.41
CA VAL A 560 -29.61 53.08 -42.82
C VAL A 560 -31.12 53.22 -42.98
N THR A 561 -31.55 53.88 -44.05
CA THR A 561 -32.97 54.01 -44.37
C THR A 561 -33.34 52.91 -45.36
N PHE A 562 -34.06 51.89 -44.89
CA PHE A 562 -34.65 50.85 -45.73
C PHE A 562 -35.99 51.32 -46.28
N SER A 563 -36.23 51.15 -47.58
CA SER A 563 -37.54 51.43 -48.20
C SER A 563 -37.79 50.48 -49.38
N SER A 564 -39.06 50.21 -49.67
CA SER A 564 -39.45 49.32 -50.76
C SER A 564 -40.68 49.85 -51.51
N THR A 565 -40.66 49.78 -52.84
CA THR A 565 -41.84 50.02 -53.70
C THR A 565 -42.69 48.77 -53.91
N SER A 566 -42.31 47.64 -53.32
CA SER A 566 -42.97 46.34 -53.51
C SER A 566 -43.28 45.67 -52.18
N THR A 567 -44.41 44.97 -52.11
CA THR A 567 -44.89 44.29 -50.91
C THR A 567 -44.09 43.02 -50.62
N GLY A 568 -44.08 42.61 -49.35
CA GLY A 568 -43.40 41.40 -48.86
C GLY A 568 -42.63 41.64 -47.56
N THR A 569 -42.08 40.58 -46.98
CA THR A 569 -41.27 40.68 -45.75
C THR A 569 -39.79 40.69 -46.11
N ALA A 570 -39.12 41.81 -45.84
CA ALA A 570 -37.68 41.93 -45.98
C ALA A 570 -36.99 41.43 -44.70
N ALA A 571 -36.25 40.32 -44.82
CA ALA A 571 -35.37 39.82 -43.78
C ALA A 571 -34.06 40.64 -43.80
N ILE A 572 -34.06 41.75 -43.07
CA ILE A 572 -32.93 42.68 -43.00
C ILE A 572 -31.76 42.02 -42.28
N SER A 573 -30.70 41.75 -43.05
CA SER A 573 -29.45 41.21 -42.56
C SER A 573 -28.38 42.30 -42.60
N ALA A 574 -27.56 42.40 -41.55
CA ALA A 574 -26.44 43.32 -41.50
C ALA A 574 -25.13 42.55 -41.30
N THR A 575 -24.13 42.90 -42.10
CA THR A 575 -22.77 42.35 -42.03
C THR A 575 -21.82 43.47 -41.66
N TYR A 576 -21.29 43.43 -40.44
CA TYR A 576 -20.16 44.22 -40.02
C TYR A 576 -18.88 43.71 -40.67
N THR A 577 -18.24 44.58 -41.44
CA THR A 577 -16.87 44.42 -41.91
C THR A 577 -15.97 45.29 -41.04
N SER A 578 -15.09 44.66 -40.25
CA SER A 578 -14.14 45.38 -39.41
C SER A 578 -13.15 46.19 -40.25
N ALA A 579 -12.91 47.44 -39.83
CA ALA A 579 -11.83 48.26 -40.34
C ALA A 579 -10.67 48.39 -39.34
N ASP A 580 -10.90 48.04 -38.06
CA ASP A 580 -9.82 47.84 -37.10
C ASP A 580 -9.23 46.43 -37.18
N THR A 581 -8.00 46.32 -36.67
CA THR A 581 -7.23 45.09 -36.50
C THR A 581 -7.59 44.35 -35.20
N ALA A 582 -8.71 44.70 -34.56
CA ALA A 582 -9.08 44.25 -33.24
C ALA A 582 -10.27 43.29 -33.24
N HIS A 583 -11.24 43.48 -34.14
CA HIS A 583 -12.49 42.70 -34.20
C HIS A 583 -12.60 41.80 -35.42
N SER A 584 -13.28 40.66 -35.22
CA SER A 584 -13.77 39.87 -36.34
C SER A 584 -15.01 40.55 -36.93
N GLY A 585 -15.14 40.55 -38.25
CA GLY A 585 -16.42 40.83 -38.88
C GLY A 585 -17.50 39.87 -38.36
N SER A 586 -18.74 40.33 -38.28
CA SER A 586 -19.88 39.52 -37.85
C SER A 586 -21.13 39.86 -38.65
N SER A 587 -21.99 38.88 -38.86
CA SER A 587 -23.30 39.08 -39.46
C SER A 587 -24.41 38.84 -38.44
N THR A 588 -25.59 39.40 -38.71
CA THR A 588 -26.82 39.04 -38.02
C THR A 588 -27.11 37.55 -38.19
N THR A 589 -26.97 36.77 -37.11
CA THR A 589 -27.37 35.34 -37.07
C THR A 589 -28.88 35.15 -37.11
N SER A 590 -29.65 36.19 -36.80
CA SER A 590 -31.09 36.27 -36.97
C SER A 590 -31.42 37.60 -37.65
N PRO A 591 -31.93 37.61 -38.90
CA PRO A 591 -32.28 38.85 -39.59
C PRO A 591 -33.51 39.51 -38.97
N PHE A 592 -33.55 40.84 -38.99
CA PHE A 592 -34.70 41.58 -38.51
C PHE A 592 -35.76 41.66 -39.61
N SER A 593 -36.96 41.14 -39.37
CA SER A 593 -38.06 41.21 -40.35
C SER A 593 -38.67 42.61 -40.39
N VAL A 594 -38.51 43.32 -41.51
CA VAL A 594 -39.35 44.47 -41.84
C VAL A 594 -40.46 44.00 -42.78
N SER A 595 -41.71 44.09 -42.32
CA SER A 595 -42.87 43.81 -43.17
C SER A 595 -43.20 45.04 -44.02
N VAL A 596 -43.20 44.89 -45.34
CA VAL A 596 -43.68 45.91 -46.29
C VAL A 596 -45.07 45.50 -46.75
N GLY A 597 -46.09 46.09 -46.13
CA GLY A 597 -47.47 45.91 -46.55
C GLY A 597 -47.79 46.70 -47.82
N GLY A 598 -48.87 46.31 -48.50
CA GLY A 598 -49.52 47.22 -49.45
C GLY A 598 -50.25 48.33 -48.71
N HIS A 599 -50.73 49.32 -49.44
CA HIS A 599 -51.59 50.36 -48.90
C HIS A 599 -52.87 49.73 -48.31
N PRO A 600 -53.15 49.89 -47.00
CA PRO A 600 -54.29 49.26 -46.36
C PRO A 600 -55.58 49.87 -46.88
N THR A 601 -56.39 49.09 -47.57
CA THR A 601 -57.70 49.54 -48.04
C THR A 601 -58.81 49.20 -47.04
N SER A 602 -59.89 49.96 -47.10
CA SER A 602 -61.16 49.69 -46.45
C SER A 602 -62.24 49.56 -47.50
N THR A 603 -62.94 48.43 -47.52
CA THR A 603 -64.14 48.24 -48.35
C THR A 603 -65.39 48.47 -47.50
N SER A 604 -66.36 49.20 -48.03
CA SER A 604 -67.69 49.36 -47.44
C SER A 604 -68.78 49.00 -48.45
N ILE A 605 -69.89 48.43 -47.98
CA ILE A 605 -71.09 48.21 -48.79
C ILE A 605 -72.29 48.88 -48.12
N THR A 606 -73.22 49.38 -48.93
CA THR A 606 -74.60 49.67 -48.51
C THR A 606 -75.57 48.93 -49.42
N CYS A 607 -76.56 48.25 -48.85
CA CYS A 607 -77.63 47.53 -49.58
C CYS A 607 -79.02 47.93 -49.09
N THR A 608 -80.06 47.79 -49.94
CA THR A 608 -81.46 48.01 -49.54
C THR A 608 -82.03 46.83 -48.73
N SER A 609 -82.75 47.11 -47.63
CA SER A 609 -83.19 46.12 -46.63
C SER A 609 -84.35 46.69 -45.80
N PRO A 610 -85.31 45.90 -45.28
CA PRO A 610 -85.50 44.45 -45.45
C PRO A 610 -86.29 44.10 -46.73
N ILE A 611 -86.33 42.80 -47.07
CA ILE A 611 -87.08 42.23 -48.20
C ILE A 611 -87.76 40.89 -47.80
N PHE A 612 -88.55 40.29 -48.70
CA PHE A 612 -89.07 38.91 -48.56
C PHE A 612 -88.39 37.94 -49.55
N VAL A 613 -88.55 36.64 -49.36
CA VAL A 613 -88.13 35.63 -50.37
C VAL A 613 -88.73 35.95 -51.74
N ASN A 614 -87.92 35.84 -52.80
CA ASN A 614 -88.21 36.21 -54.19
C ASN A 614 -88.43 37.72 -54.43
N GLN A 615 -87.79 38.57 -53.63
CA GLN A 615 -87.68 40.02 -53.84
C GLN A 615 -86.22 40.43 -54.09
N GLY A 616 -86.00 41.58 -54.74
CA GLY A 616 -84.69 42.11 -55.11
C GLY A 616 -84.23 43.30 -54.25
N SER A 617 -82.92 43.55 -54.24
CA SER A 617 -82.23 44.59 -53.48
C SER A 617 -81.03 45.13 -54.28
N THR A 618 -80.64 46.39 -54.08
CA THR A 618 -79.48 47.02 -54.73
C THR A 618 -78.37 47.27 -53.72
N CYS A 619 -77.12 46.94 -54.09
CA CYS A 619 -75.91 47.07 -53.28
C CYS A 619 -74.85 47.94 -53.97
N THR A 620 -74.20 48.84 -53.23
CA THR A 620 -73.09 49.68 -53.70
C THR A 620 -71.83 49.38 -52.88
N ALA A 621 -70.69 49.18 -53.53
CA ALA A 621 -69.39 48.98 -52.90
C ALA A 621 -68.48 50.20 -53.11
N THR A 622 -67.75 50.59 -52.05
CA THR A 622 -66.70 51.61 -52.08
C THR A 622 -65.41 51.02 -51.52
N VAL A 623 -64.27 51.29 -52.16
CA VAL A 623 -62.93 50.91 -51.69
C VAL A 623 -62.12 52.19 -51.51
N THR A 624 -61.51 52.35 -50.34
CA THR A 624 -60.72 53.53 -49.96
C THR A 624 -59.34 53.09 -49.50
N ASP A 625 -58.28 53.66 -50.05
CA ASP A 625 -56.95 53.60 -49.44
C ASP A 625 -56.95 54.42 -48.14
N THR A 626 -56.59 53.78 -47.03
CA THR A 626 -56.55 54.37 -45.68
C THR A 626 -55.14 54.70 -45.21
N SER A 627 -54.16 54.69 -46.13
CA SER A 627 -52.77 55.10 -45.86
C SER A 627 -52.70 56.52 -45.32
N ALA A 628 -52.15 56.68 -44.10
CA ALA A 628 -52.05 57.97 -43.41
C ALA A 628 -51.21 59.03 -44.18
N THR A 629 -50.35 58.60 -45.09
CA THR A 629 -49.62 59.44 -46.05
C THR A 629 -49.51 58.71 -47.39
N GLY A 630 -49.48 59.47 -48.49
CA GLY A 630 -49.19 58.93 -49.83
C GLY A 630 -50.34 58.16 -50.50
N ALA A 631 -51.58 58.28 -50.03
CA ALA A 631 -52.69 57.47 -50.51
C ALA A 631 -52.91 57.51 -52.04
N THR A 632 -53.13 56.34 -52.63
CA THR A 632 -53.31 56.10 -54.07
C THR A 632 -54.70 55.53 -54.36
N THR A 633 -55.18 55.65 -55.60
CA THR A 633 -56.53 55.18 -55.97
C THR A 633 -56.55 53.66 -56.20
N PRO A 634 -57.38 52.88 -55.48
CA PRO A 634 -57.49 51.43 -55.67
C PRO A 634 -58.06 51.04 -57.03
N THR A 635 -57.50 50.00 -57.66
CA THR A 635 -57.89 49.53 -59.00
C THR A 635 -58.37 48.08 -59.00
N GLY A 636 -59.33 47.72 -59.86
CA GLY A 636 -59.80 46.34 -60.04
C GLY A 636 -61.32 46.16 -59.90
N SER A 637 -61.75 45.20 -59.08
CA SER A 637 -63.17 44.82 -58.92
C SER A 637 -63.48 44.40 -57.49
N VAL A 638 -64.74 44.56 -57.07
CA VAL A 638 -65.24 44.02 -55.80
C VAL A 638 -66.08 42.78 -56.09
N THR A 639 -65.68 41.64 -55.53
CA THR A 639 -66.50 40.42 -55.60
C THR A 639 -67.53 40.47 -54.48
N PHE A 640 -68.80 40.58 -54.84
CA PHE A 640 -69.89 40.38 -53.88
C PHE A 640 -70.06 38.91 -53.56
N THR A 641 -70.13 38.61 -52.27
CA THR A 641 -70.49 37.29 -51.74
C THR A 641 -71.70 37.46 -50.81
N VAL A 642 -72.73 36.65 -51.02
CA VAL A 642 -73.81 36.49 -50.05
C VAL A 642 -73.47 35.29 -49.18
N THR A 643 -73.63 35.44 -47.88
CA THR A 643 -73.75 34.33 -46.94
C THR A 643 -75.04 34.49 -46.14
N GLY A 644 -75.55 33.40 -45.55
CA GLY A 644 -76.80 33.40 -44.79
C GLY A 644 -78.09 33.22 -45.60
N VAL A 645 -78.07 33.44 -46.92
CA VAL A 645 -79.16 33.05 -47.86
C VAL A 645 -78.58 32.65 -49.23
N THR A 646 -79.41 32.02 -50.07
CA THR A 646 -79.15 31.85 -51.51
C THR A 646 -79.74 33.00 -52.33
N GLY A 647 -79.01 33.40 -53.37
CA GLY A 647 -79.42 34.44 -54.32
C GLY A 647 -78.31 34.73 -55.32
N THR A 648 -78.54 35.66 -56.25
CA THR A 648 -77.59 36.00 -57.32
C THR A 648 -77.23 37.49 -57.35
N PHE A 649 -76.03 37.81 -57.83
CA PHE A 649 -75.50 39.16 -58.01
C PHE A 649 -75.21 39.48 -59.48
N THR A 650 -75.14 40.77 -59.81
CA THR A 650 -74.48 41.30 -61.02
C THR A 650 -73.02 41.70 -60.74
N THR A 651 -72.21 41.94 -61.78
CA THR A 651 -70.77 42.24 -61.66
C THR A 651 -70.46 43.67 -61.21
N CYS A 652 -69.31 43.88 -60.54
CA CYS A 652 -68.92 45.16 -59.93
C CYS A 652 -67.43 45.47 -60.19
N THR A 653 -67.15 46.30 -61.19
CA THR A 653 -65.79 46.79 -61.53
C THR A 653 -65.58 48.22 -61.01
N LEU A 654 -64.48 48.47 -60.31
CA LEU A 654 -64.20 49.74 -59.66
C LEU A 654 -63.88 50.85 -60.67
N ALA A 655 -64.59 51.97 -60.56
CA ALA A 655 -64.22 53.24 -61.19
C ALA A 655 -63.67 54.20 -60.12
N ALA A 656 -62.72 55.06 -60.50
CA ALA A 656 -62.15 56.06 -59.60
C ALA A 656 -63.24 56.98 -59.02
N GLY A 657 -63.23 57.15 -57.71
CA GLY A 657 -64.17 57.98 -56.97
C GLY A 657 -63.84 59.47 -57.06
N THR A 658 -64.72 60.30 -56.51
CA THR A 658 -64.56 61.76 -56.46
C THR A 658 -63.56 62.24 -55.41
N THR A 659 -63.02 61.32 -54.59
CA THR A 659 -62.07 61.62 -53.51
C THR A 659 -60.75 60.94 -53.84
N ALA A 660 -59.64 61.65 -53.65
CA ALA A 660 -58.31 61.05 -53.84
C ALA A 660 -58.16 59.81 -52.93
N GLY A 661 -57.73 58.69 -53.50
CA GLY A 661 -57.62 57.42 -52.79
C GLY A 661 -58.89 56.57 -52.72
N THR A 662 -59.98 56.90 -53.45
CA THR A 662 -61.23 56.08 -53.43
C THR A 662 -61.67 55.59 -54.81
N ALA A 663 -62.42 54.48 -54.83
CA ALA A 663 -63.05 53.90 -56.01
C ALA A 663 -64.39 53.20 -55.66
N THR A 664 -65.33 53.10 -56.61
CA THR A 664 -66.71 52.63 -56.36
C THR A 664 -67.30 51.77 -57.47
N CYS A 665 -68.26 50.88 -57.15
CA CYS A 665 -69.09 50.14 -58.11
C CYS A 665 -70.42 49.64 -57.50
N THR A 666 -71.35 49.08 -58.31
CA THR A 666 -72.71 48.66 -57.87
C THR A 666 -73.10 47.26 -58.36
N SER A 667 -74.03 46.60 -57.67
CA SER A 667 -74.63 45.29 -58.04
C SER A 667 -76.07 45.14 -57.52
N THR A 668 -76.86 44.24 -58.11
CA THR A 668 -78.24 43.91 -57.68
C THR A 668 -78.30 42.47 -57.15
N PHE A 669 -78.95 42.28 -56.01
CA PHE A 669 -79.11 41.02 -55.30
C PHE A 669 -80.57 40.57 -55.22
N THR A 670 -80.89 39.33 -55.63
CA THR A 670 -82.24 38.74 -55.48
C THR A 670 -82.17 37.43 -54.70
N ALA A 671 -82.95 37.33 -53.61
CA ALA A 671 -82.89 36.20 -52.68
C ALA A 671 -83.94 35.12 -52.97
N SER A 672 -83.51 33.86 -53.04
CA SER A 672 -84.37 32.68 -53.26
C SER A 672 -84.64 31.86 -51.99
N THR A 673 -84.00 32.19 -50.87
CA THR A 673 -84.28 31.65 -49.53
C THR A 673 -84.26 32.78 -48.50
N ALA A 674 -84.90 32.55 -47.35
CA ALA A 674 -84.94 33.50 -46.24
C ALA A 674 -83.73 33.36 -45.30
N GLY A 675 -83.48 34.42 -44.54
CA GLY A 675 -82.34 34.58 -43.63
C GLY A 675 -81.82 36.01 -43.69
N THR A 676 -80.77 36.32 -42.92
CA THR A 676 -80.05 37.59 -43.11
C THR A 676 -78.97 37.38 -44.16
N ALA A 677 -79.20 37.90 -45.36
CA ALA A 677 -78.18 37.97 -46.40
C ALA A 677 -77.07 38.90 -45.91
N THR A 678 -75.96 38.29 -45.51
CA THR A 678 -74.76 38.98 -45.06
C THR A 678 -73.91 39.21 -46.30
N ILE A 679 -74.02 40.42 -46.85
CA ILE A 679 -73.39 40.80 -48.10
C ILE A 679 -71.99 41.34 -47.82
N ASN A 680 -71.00 40.54 -48.18
CA ASN A 680 -69.59 40.89 -48.09
C ASN A 680 -69.01 41.24 -49.46
N GLY A 681 -68.22 42.30 -49.50
CA GLY A 681 -67.49 42.74 -50.68
C GLY A 681 -66.02 42.49 -50.44
N SER A 682 -65.42 41.56 -51.19
CA SER A 682 -63.98 41.40 -51.23
C SER A 682 -63.40 42.18 -52.39
N TYR A 683 -62.70 43.27 -52.07
CA TYR A 683 -61.71 43.84 -52.95
C TYR A 683 -60.46 42.93 -52.94
N SER A 684 -60.03 42.51 -54.13
CA SER A 684 -58.92 41.56 -54.31
C SER A 684 -57.54 42.13 -54.02
N GLY A 685 -57.43 43.43 -53.70
CA GLY A 685 -56.18 44.17 -53.77
C GLY A 685 -55.75 44.43 -55.22
N ASP A 686 -54.65 45.15 -55.36
CA ASP A 686 -53.88 45.29 -56.60
C ASP A 686 -52.37 45.24 -56.29
N GLY A 687 -51.50 45.66 -57.22
CA GLY A 687 -50.05 45.65 -57.01
C GLY A 687 -49.54 46.61 -55.92
N THR A 688 -50.39 47.55 -55.48
CA THR A 688 -50.10 48.60 -54.49
C THR A 688 -50.99 48.49 -53.26
N HIS A 689 -52.24 48.08 -53.41
CA HIS A 689 -53.25 48.05 -52.35
C HIS A 689 -53.48 46.64 -51.80
N GLN A 690 -53.61 46.50 -50.48
CA GLN A 690 -53.97 45.23 -49.86
C GLN A 690 -55.38 44.78 -50.27
N THR A 691 -55.66 43.48 -50.11
CA THR A 691 -57.04 42.98 -50.06
C THR A 691 -57.81 43.69 -48.95
N SER A 692 -59.07 44.04 -49.22
CA SER A 692 -59.98 44.46 -48.16
C SER A 692 -61.35 43.84 -48.36
N SER A 693 -61.82 43.14 -47.32
CA SER A 693 -63.23 42.81 -47.20
C SER A 693 -63.97 43.97 -46.53
N THR A 694 -65.28 44.00 -46.69
CA THR A 694 -66.16 44.73 -45.77
C THR A 694 -65.90 44.32 -44.32
N THR A 695 -65.51 45.28 -43.48
CA THR A 695 -65.37 45.10 -42.03
C THR A 695 -66.74 45.06 -41.34
N THR A 696 -67.68 45.85 -41.84
CA THR A 696 -69.12 45.75 -41.56
C THR A 696 -69.80 45.24 -42.82
N ALA A 697 -70.32 44.01 -42.79
CA ALA A 697 -71.12 43.44 -43.86
C ALA A 697 -72.44 44.23 -44.02
N ALA A 698 -72.91 44.41 -45.25
CA ALA A 698 -74.25 44.96 -45.46
C ALA A 698 -75.30 43.87 -45.27
N THR A 699 -76.25 44.08 -44.35
CA THR A 699 -77.24 43.07 -43.96
C THR A 699 -78.60 43.32 -44.65
N ILE A 700 -78.96 42.42 -45.57
CA ILE A 700 -80.30 42.39 -46.14
C ILE A 700 -81.11 41.35 -45.37
N VAL A 701 -82.10 41.78 -44.61
CA VAL A 701 -82.99 40.85 -43.88
C VAL A 701 -84.02 40.33 -44.88
N VAL A 702 -83.93 39.04 -45.23
CA VAL A 702 -84.85 38.35 -46.15
C VAL A 702 -85.82 37.52 -45.32
N ASN A 703 -87.07 37.97 -45.21
CA ASN A 703 -88.07 37.31 -44.38
C ASN A 703 -88.75 36.13 -45.10
N LEU A 704 -89.01 35.05 -44.35
CA LEU A 704 -89.94 33.99 -44.75
C LEU A 704 -91.36 34.56 -44.90
N ARG A 705 -92.20 33.86 -45.67
CA ARG A 705 -93.62 34.20 -45.89
C ARG A 705 -94.48 33.71 -44.70
N THR A 706 -95.35 34.54 -44.13
CA THR A 706 -95.93 34.35 -42.78
C THR A 706 -97.12 33.37 -42.71
N THR A 707 -97.25 32.56 -41.63
CA THR A 707 -98.28 31.49 -41.49
C THR A 707 -99.00 31.37 -40.12
N THR A 708 -99.98 30.45 -39.98
CA THR A 708 -100.81 30.18 -38.76
C THR A 708 -101.19 28.68 -38.56
N THR A 709 -101.40 28.16 -37.32
CA THR A 709 -101.56 26.70 -36.98
C THR A 709 -102.43 26.37 -35.71
N ALA A 710 -103.00 25.13 -35.55
CA ALA A 710 -103.79 24.65 -34.37
C ALA A 710 -103.74 23.10 -34.10
N VAL A 711 -103.98 22.60 -32.84
CA VAL A 711 -103.80 21.18 -32.35
C VAL A 711 -104.55 20.79 -31.03
N THR A 712 -104.85 19.49 -30.78
CA THR A 712 -105.23 18.86 -29.47
C THR A 712 -104.71 17.40 -29.27
N CYS A 713 -104.60 16.87 -28.01
CA CYS A 713 -103.95 15.56 -27.65
C CYS A 713 -104.37 14.85 -26.32
N THR A 714 -103.82 13.66 -25.96
CA THR A 714 -104.18 12.76 -24.80
C THR A 714 -103.01 12.21 -23.90
N SER A 715 -103.26 11.33 -22.88
CA SER A 715 -102.52 11.23 -21.58
C SER A 715 -101.89 9.84 -21.09
N PRO A 716 -101.81 9.35 -19.80
CA PRO A 716 -100.54 9.00 -19.06
C PRO A 716 -100.23 7.53 -18.63
N VAL A 717 -98.96 7.21 -18.24
CA VAL A 717 -98.29 5.86 -18.37
C VAL A 717 -97.05 5.51 -17.44
N PHE A 718 -96.20 4.51 -17.78
CA PHE A 718 -94.93 4.02 -17.12
C PHE A 718 -93.75 3.89 -18.14
N VAL A 719 -92.50 3.58 -17.72
CA VAL A 719 -91.38 3.27 -18.66
C VAL A 719 -91.83 2.16 -19.65
N ASN A 720 -91.94 2.55 -20.92
CA ASN A 720 -92.34 1.77 -22.11
C ASN A 720 -93.89 1.62 -22.36
N GLN A 721 -94.69 2.72 -22.54
CA GLN A 721 -96.20 2.74 -22.71
C GLN A 721 -96.80 4.11 -23.28
N GLY A 722 -98.01 4.28 -23.91
CA GLY A 722 -98.39 5.49 -24.77
C GLY A 722 -99.85 6.16 -24.96
N SER A 723 -100.01 7.24 -25.81
CA SER A 723 -101.17 8.24 -26.06
C SER A 723 -101.36 8.87 -27.54
N THR A 724 -102.15 9.98 -27.85
CA THR A 724 -102.68 10.41 -29.25
C THR A 724 -102.93 11.95 -29.57
N CYS A 725 -102.98 12.45 -30.87
CA CYS A 725 -103.07 13.90 -31.37
C CYS A 725 -103.51 14.28 -32.87
N THR A 726 -103.81 15.59 -33.26
CA THR A 726 -104.26 16.15 -34.64
C THR A 726 -103.89 17.67 -35.01
N ALA A 727 -103.78 18.17 -36.32
CA ALA A 727 -103.32 19.56 -36.77
C ALA A 727 -103.67 20.23 -38.22
N THR A 728 -103.43 21.57 -38.47
CA THR A 728 -103.75 22.45 -39.72
C THR A 728 -102.85 23.74 -39.99
N VAL A 729 -102.73 24.34 -41.24
CA VAL A 729 -101.78 25.47 -41.71
C VAL A 729 -102.23 26.45 -42.89
N THR A 730 -101.71 27.74 -43.03
CA THR A 730 -101.94 28.76 -44.16
C THR A 730 -100.83 29.86 -44.46
N ASP A 731 -100.59 30.41 -45.70
CA ASP A 731 -99.68 31.59 -46.11
C ASP A 731 -100.37 32.99 -46.16
N THR A 732 -99.60 34.09 -46.03
CA THR A 732 -100.09 35.50 -45.97
C THR A 732 -99.16 36.63 -46.51
N ALA A 733 -97.94 36.39 -47.02
CA ALA A 733 -96.96 37.48 -47.22
C ALA A 733 -97.07 38.32 -48.53
N ALA A 734 -96.28 39.40 -48.63
CA ALA A 734 -96.21 40.31 -49.78
C ALA A 734 -95.34 39.78 -50.95
N GLY A 735 -95.52 40.33 -52.16
CA GLY A 735 -94.93 39.78 -53.39
C GLY A 735 -95.59 38.45 -53.81
N THR A 736 -94.96 37.71 -54.73
CA THR A 736 -95.53 36.48 -55.30
C THR A 736 -95.74 35.39 -54.24
N VAL A 737 -97.00 34.95 -54.07
CA VAL A 737 -97.46 33.99 -53.05
C VAL A 737 -96.99 32.54 -53.30
N SER A 738 -97.00 31.72 -52.25
CA SER A 738 -96.57 30.31 -52.27
C SER A 738 -97.58 29.42 -51.52
N THR A 739 -97.38 28.10 -51.50
CA THR A 739 -98.26 27.15 -50.76
C THR A 739 -97.48 26.39 -49.68
N PRO A 740 -97.90 26.43 -48.39
CA PRO A 740 -97.27 25.71 -47.30
C PRO A 740 -97.23 24.20 -47.50
N THR A 741 -96.07 23.61 -47.21
CA THR A 741 -95.78 22.18 -47.29
C THR A 741 -95.07 21.68 -46.02
N GLY A 742 -95.04 20.38 -45.75
CA GLY A 742 -94.23 19.80 -44.66
C GLY A 742 -95.02 18.93 -43.67
N SER A 743 -94.85 19.18 -42.37
CA SER A 743 -95.42 18.39 -41.28
C SER A 743 -95.78 19.26 -40.07
N VAL A 744 -96.67 18.78 -39.20
CA VAL A 744 -96.84 19.36 -37.85
C VAL A 744 -96.23 18.42 -36.83
N THR A 745 -95.28 18.91 -36.05
CA THR A 745 -94.63 18.11 -35.01
C THR A 745 -95.38 18.28 -33.69
N PHE A 746 -95.81 17.17 -33.10
CA PHE A 746 -96.29 17.13 -31.72
C PHE A 746 -95.10 16.98 -30.76
N THR A 747 -95.19 17.67 -29.63
CA THR A 747 -94.12 17.76 -28.61
C THR A 747 -94.59 17.16 -27.30
N VAL A 748 -93.69 16.77 -26.40
CA VAL A 748 -94.05 16.17 -25.11
C VAL A 748 -92.95 16.42 -24.08
N SER A 749 -93.29 17.10 -22.99
CA SER A 749 -92.28 17.83 -22.19
C SER A 749 -92.21 17.47 -20.70
N GLY A 750 -91.18 16.69 -20.34
CA GLY A 750 -90.88 16.31 -18.95
C GLY A 750 -90.81 14.78 -18.72
N VAL A 751 -91.14 14.01 -19.76
CA VAL A 751 -90.90 12.58 -19.91
C VAL A 751 -90.47 12.29 -21.34
N THR A 752 -89.54 11.35 -21.53
CA THR A 752 -89.26 10.85 -22.88
C THR A 752 -90.46 10.09 -23.42
N GLY A 753 -90.66 10.14 -24.73
CA GLY A 753 -91.46 9.18 -25.47
C GLY A 753 -91.66 9.55 -26.93
N THR A 754 -92.15 8.59 -27.73
CA THR A 754 -92.13 8.62 -29.19
C THR A 754 -93.50 8.89 -29.78
N PHE A 755 -93.66 10.02 -30.48
CA PHE A 755 -94.81 10.25 -31.35
C PHE A 755 -94.70 9.50 -32.69
N THR A 756 -95.84 9.12 -33.28
CA THR A 756 -95.96 8.80 -34.70
C THR A 756 -96.09 10.08 -35.55
N THR A 757 -96.01 9.95 -36.88
CA THR A 757 -95.78 11.08 -37.80
C THR A 757 -97.04 11.71 -38.37
N CYS A 758 -97.00 13.04 -38.57
CA CYS A 758 -98.09 13.91 -39.06
C CYS A 758 -97.62 14.73 -40.27
N THR A 759 -97.99 14.34 -41.49
CA THR A 759 -97.52 15.01 -42.72
C THR A 759 -98.64 15.80 -43.39
N LEU A 760 -98.37 17.06 -43.72
CA LEU A 760 -99.33 18.01 -44.27
C LEU A 760 -99.60 17.77 -45.76
N ALA A 761 -100.87 17.68 -46.14
CA ALA A 761 -101.32 17.67 -47.54
C ALA A 761 -102.00 19.00 -47.92
N ALA A 762 -101.80 19.47 -49.16
CA ALA A 762 -102.28 20.76 -49.63
C ALA A 762 -103.83 20.89 -49.61
N GLY A 763 -104.32 22.04 -49.18
CA GLY A 763 -105.73 22.39 -49.14
C GLY A 763 -106.26 22.96 -50.46
N THR A 764 -107.56 23.26 -50.49
CA THR A 764 -108.31 23.69 -51.69
C THR A 764 -108.12 25.17 -52.05
N THR A 765 -107.49 25.96 -51.20
CA THR A 765 -107.14 27.37 -51.45
C THR A 765 -105.64 27.48 -51.61
N ALA A 766 -105.18 28.21 -52.63
CA ALA A 766 -103.75 28.50 -52.83
C ALA A 766 -103.16 29.09 -51.53
N GLY A 767 -102.26 28.33 -50.89
CA GLY A 767 -101.71 28.70 -49.58
C GLY A 767 -102.12 27.90 -48.32
N THR A 768 -102.55 26.61 -48.34
CA THR A 768 -103.13 25.91 -47.12
C THR A 768 -102.79 24.38 -46.95
N ALA A 769 -102.85 23.74 -45.73
CA ALA A 769 -102.60 22.25 -45.48
C ALA A 769 -102.99 21.60 -44.06
N THR A 770 -103.04 20.22 -43.83
CA THR A 770 -103.48 19.48 -42.54
C THR A 770 -102.93 18.01 -42.18
N CYS A 771 -102.92 17.46 -40.90
CA CYS A 771 -102.45 16.06 -40.45
C CYS A 771 -102.75 15.47 -38.97
N THR A 772 -102.26 14.24 -38.52
CA THR A 772 -102.45 13.54 -37.14
C THR A 772 -101.30 12.65 -36.49
N SER A 773 -101.34 12.14 -35.20
CA SER A 773 -100.22 11.40 -34.45
C SER A 773 -100.52 10.60 -33.09
N THR A 774 -99.55 9.82 -32.50
CA THR A 774 -99.59 8.94 -31.26
C THR A 774 -98.26 8.79 -30.45
N PHE A 775 -98.19 9.02 -29.11
CA PHE A 775 -97.02 9.07 -28.17
C PHE A 775 -96.67 7.76 -27.41
N THR A 776 -95.42 7.41 -27.04
CA THR A 776 -95.07 6.25 -26.15
C THR A 776 -93.78 6.45 -25.33
N ALA A 777 -93.86 6.43 -23.99
CA ALA A 777 -92.82 6.87 -23.07
C ALA A 777 -91.76 5.84 -22.64
N SER A 778 -90.59 6.29 -22.17
CA SER A 778 -89.46 5.41 -21.76
C SER A 778 -88.61 5.88 -20.56
N THR A 779 -89.00 6.94 -19.85
CA THR A 779 -88.34 7.44 -18.62
C THR A 779 -89.38 7.95 -17.59
N SER A 780 -89.14 9.01 -16.80
CA SER A 780 -89.81 9.20 -15.49
C SER A 780 -90.13 10.67 -15.18
N GLY A 781 -91.40 11.06 -15.01
CA GLY A 781 -91.83 12.46 -14.85
C GLY A 781 -93.30 12.79 -15.26
N THR A 782 -93.55 14.02 -15.74
CA THR A 782 -94.85 14.58 -16.22
C THR A 782 -94.70 15.16 -17.65
N ALA A 783 -95.77 15.49 -18.38
CA ALA A 783 -95.68 15.99 -19.77
C ALA A 783 -96.75 17.01 -20.21
N THR A 784 -96.41 17.81 -21.23
CA THR A 784 -97.28 18.79 -21.93
C THR A 784 -97.06 18.70 -23.45
N ILE A 785 -98.12 18.85 -24.26
CA ILE A 785 -98.13 18.64 -25.71
C ILE A 785 -98.65 19.87 -26.47
N ASN A 786 -97.83 20.38 -27.38
CA ASN A 786 -98.18 21.38 -28.40
C ASN A 786 -97.94 20.81 -29.80
N GLY A 787 -98.59 21.39 -30.81
CA GLY A 787 -98.27 21.13 -32.22
C GLY A 787 -97.75 22.37 -32.93
N SER A 788 -96.59 22.23 -33.58
CA SER A 788 -96.01 23.28 -34.42
C SER A 788 -95.92 22.82 -35.86
N TYR A 789 -96.43 23.64 -36.77
CA TYR A 789 -95.96 23.63 -38.15
C TYR A 789 -94.51 24.12 -38.16
N SER A 790 -93.67 23.38 -38.89
CA SER A 790 -92.24 23.67 -39.04
C SER A 790 -91.92 24.88 -39.92
N GLY A 791 -92.91 25.45 -40.61
CA GLY A 791 -92.63 26.24 -41.81
C GLY A 791 -92.17 25.34 -42.95
N ASP A 792 -91.76 25.96 -44.06
CA ASP A 792 -90.99 25.33 -45.14
C ASP A 792 -89.91 26.29 -45.65
N SER A 793 -89.24 25.96 -46.76
CA SER A 793 -88.16 26.79 -47.33
C SER A 793 -88.63 28.18 -47.80
N THR A 794 -89.93 28.39 -47.97
CA THR A 794 -90.55 29.68 -48.30
C THR A 794 -91.39 30.25 -47.16
N HIS A 795 -91.94 29.42 -46.27
CA HIS A 795 -92.90 29.80 -45.23
C HIS A 795 -92.34 29.76 -43.81
N ALA A 796 -92.71 30.75 -43.01
CA ALA A 796 -92.41 30.84 -41.59
C ALA A 796 -93.12 29.75 -40.79
N THR A 797 -92.52 29.38 -39.65
CA THR A 797 -93.16 28.54 -38.63
C THR A 797 -94.47 29.16 -38.14
N SER A 798 -95.38 28.31 -37.70
CA SER A 798 -96.49 28.71 -36.85
C SER A 798 -96.88 27.55 -35.93
N SER A 799 -97.35 27.86 -34.73
CA SER A 799 -97.76 26.87 -33.75
C SER A 799 -99.22 27.07 -33.34
N THR A 800 -99.76 26.08 -32.64
CA THR A 800 -100.82 26.35 -31.67
C THR A 800 -100.49 27.54 -30.77
N THR A 801 -101.55 28.23 -30.37
CA THR A 801 -101.57 29.14 -29.22
C THR A 801 -102.06 28.47 -27.91
N THR A 802 -102.46 27.18 -27.94
CA THR A 802 -103.09 26.42 -26.81
C THR A 802 -102.64 24.92 -26.78
N ALA A 803 -102.67 24.22 -25.62
CA ALA A 803 -101.89 22.99 -25.30
C ALA A 803 -102.65 21.79 -24.62
N ALA A 804 -101.98 20.63 -24.39
CA ALA A 804 -102.46 19.35 -23.74
C ALA A 804 -101.40 18.60 -22.83
N THR A 805 -101.59 17.40 -22.18
CA THR A 805 -100.70 16.85 -21.07
C THR A 805 -100.60 15.28 -20.75
N VAL A 806 -99.50 14.73 -20.10
CA VAL A 806 -99.10 13.26 -19.82
C VAL A 806 -98.21 12.96 -18.52
N VAL A 807 -97.80 11.69 -18.12
CA VAL A 807 -97.00 11.25 -16.87
C VAL A 807 -96.28 9.82 -16.95
N VAL A 808 -95.12 9.49 -16.27
CA VAL A 808 -94.25 8.22 -16.38
C VAL A 808 -93.23 7.83 -15.17
N ASN A 809 -92.55 6.61 -15.05
CA ASN A 809 -91.58 6.17 -13.92
C ASN A 809 -90.50 4.97 -14.06
N LYS A 810 -89.39 4.81 -13.21
CA LYS A 810 -88.02 4.07 -13.34
C LYS A 810 -87.74 2.61 -12.69
N ARG A 811 -86.45 2.05 -12.61
CA ARG A 811 -85.98 0.61 -12.27
C ARG A 811 -84.73 0.37 -11.28
N THR A 812 -84.31 -0.88 -10.85
CA THR A 812 -83.46 -1.24 -9.60
C THR A 812 -82.58 -2.60 -9.53
N THR A 813 -81.57 -2.84 -8.61
CA THR A 813 -80.60 -4.07 -8.51
C THR A 813 -80.02 -4.61 -7.11
N THR A 814 -79.19 -5.72 -7.06
CA THR A 814 -78.46 -6.37 -5.86
C THR A 814 -77.08 -7.14 -6.12
N THR A 815 -76.25 -7.63 -5.11
CA THR A 815 -74.84 -8.27 -5.23
C THR A 815 -74.31 -9.27 -4.10
N ALA A 816 -73.34 -10.23 -4.28
CA ALA A 816 -72.72 -11.18 -3.24
C ALA A 816 -71.27 -11.85 -3.49
N VAL A 817 -70.61 -12.57 -2.52
CA VAL A 817 -69.18 -13.17 -2.54
C VAL A 817 -68.88 -14.49 -1.68
N THR A 818 -67.87 -15.36 -1.99
CA THR A 818 -67.31 -16.54 -1.16
C THR A 818 -65.80 -16.95 -1.40
N CYS A 819 -65.14 -17.81 -0.54
CA CYS A 819 -63.70 -18.33 -0.63
C CYS A 819 -63.38 -19.72 0.07
N THR A 820 -62.12 -20.27 0.05
CA THR A 820 -61.68 -21.59 0.64
C THR A 820 -60.55 -21.57 1.73
N SER A 821 -60.51 -22.54 2.68
CA SER A 821 -59.60 -22.59 3.87
C SER A 821 -59.54 -24.00 4.52
N PRO A 822 -58.52 -24.40 5.34
CA PRO A 822 -57.24 -23.73 5.68
C PRO A 822 -56.04 -24.28 4.89
N VAL A 823 -54.88 -23.65 5.04
CA VAL A 823 -53.65 -23.93 4.28
C VAL A 823 -52.37 -23.87 5.14
N PHE A 824 -51.23 -24.29 4.60
CA PHE A 824 -49.90 -24.00 5.14
C PHE A 824 -49.27 -22.78 4.46
N VAL A 825 -48.20 -22.22 5.03
CA VAL A 825 -47.39 -21.19 4.36
C VAL A 825 -46.93 -21.68 2.98
N ASN A 826 -47.11 -20.83 1.96
CA ASN A 826 -46.88 -21.09 0.53
C ASN A 826 -47.88 -22.08 -0.14
N GLN A 827 -49.16 -22.02 0.25
CA GLN A 827 -50.29 -22.75 -0.38
C GLN A 827 -51.48 -21.79 -0.65
N GLY A 828 -52.34 -22.12 -1.63
CA GLY A 828 -53.38 -21.22 -2.19
C GLY A 828 -54.86 -21.61 -2.00
N SER A 829 -55.76 -20.69 -2.36
CA SER A 829 -57.21 -20.61 -2.09
C SER A 829 -57.98 -19.90 -3.25
N THR A 830 -59.30 -20.03 -3.39
CA THR A 830 -60.10 -19.54 -4.56
C THR A 830 -61.46 -18.92 -4.15
N CYS A 831 -61.95 -17.89 -4.87
CA CYS A 831 -63.12 -17.03 -4.53
C CYS A 831 -64.04 -16.62 -5.74
N THR A 832 -65.30 -16.14 -5.50
CA THR A 832 -66.39 -15.92 -6.51
C THR A 832 -67.39 -14.76 -6.20
N ALA A 833 -68.12 -14.16 -7.17
CA ALA A 833 -69.14 -13.07 -7.01
C ALA A 833 -70.33 -12.98 -8.06
N THR A 834 -71.47 -12.28 -7.76
CA THR A 834 -72.78 -12.25 -8.53
C THR A 834 -73.68 -10.95 -8.41
N VAL A 835 -74.58 -10.58 -9.39
CA VAL A 835 -75.48 -9.36 -9.49
C VAL A 835 -76.89 -9.56 -10.21
N THR A 836 -77.99 -8.76 -9.97
CA THR A 836 -79.42 -8.92 -10.53
C THR A 836 -80.36 -7.64 -10.73
N ASP A 837 -81.33 -7.55 -11.70
CA ASP A 837 -82.50 -6.57 -11.91
C ASP A 837 -83.90 -7.09 -11.47
N ILE A 838 -84.90 -6.20 -11.19
CA ILE A 838 -86.25 -6.54 -10.64
C ILE A 838 -87.49 -5.68 -11.04
N ALA A 839 -87.49 -4.77 -12.05
CA ALA A 839 -88.62 -3.81 -12.25
C ALA A 839 -89.69 -4.16 -13.33
N ALA A 840 -90.74 -3.32 -13.47
CA ALA A 840 -91.93 -3.52 -14.33
C ALA A 840 -91.80 -2.98 -15.77
N GLY A 841 -92.70 -3.42 -16.68
CA GLY A 841 -92.51 -3.27 -18.12
C GLY A 841 -91.42 -4.22 -18.64
N THR A 842 -90.85 -3.94 -19.82
CA THR A 842 -89.75 -4.76 -20.38
C THR A 842 -88.51 -4.73 -19.47
N VAL A 843 -88.05 -5.90 -19.03
CA VAL A 843 -86.87 -6.09 -18.16
C VAL A 843 -85.54 -5.91 -18.90
N SER A 844 -84.44 -5.70 -18.16
CA SER A 844 -83.10 -5.45 -18.73
C SER A 844 -81.99 -6.02 -17.83
N THR A 845 -80.76 -6.14 -18.34
CA THR A 845 -79.66 -6.86 -17.67
C THR A 845 -78.60 -5.90 -17.10
N PRO A 846 -78.20 -6.01 -15.82
CA PRO A 846 -77.09 -5.26 -15.23
C PRO A 846 -75.74 -5.61 -15.87
N THR A 847 -74.79 -4.65 -15.89
CA THR A 847 -73.48 -4.82 -16.56
C THR A 847 -72.37 -4.08 -15.80
N GLY A 848 -71.16 -4.68 -15.70
CA GLY A 848 -70.02 -4.02 -15.03
C GLY A 848 -68.89 -4.97 -14.57
N SER A 849 -68.34 -4.72 -13.39
CA SER A 849 -67.25 -5.51 -12.78
C SER A 849 -67.38 -5.57 -11.25
N VAL A 850 -66.54 -6.40 -10.61
CA VAL A 850 -66.48 -6.54 -9.13
C VAL A 850 -65.02 -6.55 -8.68
N THR A 851 -64.70 -5.83 -7.60
CA THR A 851 -63.33 -5.72 -7.06
C THR A 851 -63.19 -6.44 -5.73
N PHE A 852 -62.06 -7.14 -5.49
CA PHE A 852 -61.75 -7.85 -4.24
C PHE A 852 -60.64 -7.18 -3.40
N THR A 853 -60.61 -7.43 -2.09
CA THR A 853 -59.57 -6.96 -1.14
C THR A 853 -59.27 -8.01 -0.05
N VAL A 854 -58.10 -7.94 0.63
CA VAL A 854 -57.73 -8.83 1.74
C VAL A 854 -56.98 -8.11 2.87
N SER A 855 -57.13 -8.59 4.10
CA SER A 855 -56.35 -8.20 5.28
C SER A 855 -56.00 -9.40 6.17
N GLY A 856 -54.99 -9.27 7.04
CA GLY A 856 -54.66 -10.21 8.13
C GLY A 856 -53.41 -11.09 7.93
N VAL A 857 -53.02 -11.38 6.68
CA VAL A 857 -51.75 -12.01 6.27
C VAL A 857 -51.28 -11.42 4.94
N THR A 858 -50.01 -11.66 4.56
CA THR A 858 -49.51 -11.23 3.24
C THR A 858 -49.77 -12.28 2.15
N GLY A 859 -50.36 -11.85 1.04
CA GLY A 859 -50.71 -12.66 -0.13
C GLY A 859 -51.27 -11.81 -1.28
N THR A 860 -51.59 -12.42 -2.42
CA THR A 860 -51.97 -11.73 -3.68
C THR A 860 -53.21 -12.33 -4.35
N PHE A 861 -53.90 -11.58 -5.22
CA PHE A 861 -55.14 -11.95 -5.93
C PHE A 861 -55.05 -11.89 -7.47
N THR A 862 -56.07 -12.45 -8.15
CA THR A 862 -56.37 -12.24 -9.58
C THR A 862 -57.69 -11.45 -9.80
N THR A 863 -58.00 -11.03 -11.04
CA THR A 863 -59.06 -10.06 -11.40
C THR A 863 -60.44 -10.67 -11.75
N CYS A 864 -61.53 -9.90 -11.55
CA CYS A 864 -62.94 -10.35 -11.67
C CYS A 864 -63.80 -9.35 -12.50
N THR A 865 -64.46 -9.81 -13.58
CA THR A 865 -65.32 -8.97 -14.46
C THR A 865 -66.65 -9.68 -14.72
N LEU A 866 -67.78 -8.97 -14.59
CA LEU A 866 -69.11 -9.58 -14.65
C LEU A 866 -69.48 -10.02 -16.08
N ALA A 867 -69.60 -11.33 -16.29
CA ALA A 867 -70.24 -11.91 -17.46
C ALA A 867 -71.74 -12.11 -17.19
N ALA A 868 -72.59 -11.94 -18.20
CA ALA A 868 -74.04 -12.15 -18.06
C ALA A 868 -74.35 -13.58 -17.56
N GLY A 869 -75.23 -13.67 -16.57
CA GLY A 869 -75.63 -14.93 -15.95
C GLY A 869 -76.62 -15.71 -16.79
N THR A 870 -76.89 -16.95 -16.39
CA THR A 870 -77.86 -17.84 -17.06
C THR A 870 -79.33 -17.43 -16.87
N THR A 871 -79.59 -16.33 -16.17
CA THR A 871 -80.94 -15.79 -15.91
C THR A 871 -81.01 -14.38 -16.49
N ALA A 872 -82.07 -14.09 -17.24
CA ALA A 872 -82.30 -12.73 -17.76
C ALA A 872 -82.34 -11.74 -16.59
N GLY A 873 -81.51 -10.69 -16.65
CA GLY A 873 -81.34 -9.76 -15.54
C GLY A 873 -80.16 -10.02 -14.59
N THR A 874 -79.21 -10.95 -14.82
CA THR A 874 -78.12 -11.27 -13.84
C THR A 874 -76.68 -11.35 -14.42
N ALA A 875 -75.63 -11.39 -13.57
CA ALA A 875 -74.19 -11.51 -13.96
C ALA A 875 -73.22 -12.04 -12.86
N THR A 876 -72.01 -12.61 -13.19
CA THR A 876 -71.04 -13.26 -12.22
C THR A 876 -69.51 -13.21 -12.59
N CYS A 877 -68.57 -13.50 -11.65
CA CYS A 877 -67.08 -13.67 -11.87
C CYS A 877 -66.25 -14.37 -10.71
N THR A 878 -64.92 -14.63 -10.85
CA THR A 878 -64.04 -15.38 -9.87
C THR A 878 -62.58 -14.84 -9.67
N SER A 879 -61.82 -15.34 -8.67
CA SER A 879 -60.39 -14.99 -8.34
C SER A 879 -59.64 -16.06 -7.47
N THR A 880 -58.31 -15.96 -7.29
CA THR A 880 -57.42 -16.91 -6.54
C THR A 880 -56.43 -16.18 -5.60
N PHE A 881 -56.16 -16.72 -4.40
CA PHE A 881 -55.34 -16.15 -3.31
C PHE A 881 -54.24 -17.09 -2.79
N THR A 882 -53.01 -16.61 -2.54
CA THR A 882 -51.89 -17.42 -1.96
C THR A 882 -51.15 -16.65 -0.87
N ALA A 883 -50.84 -17.30 0.26
CA ALA A 883 -50.26 -16.66 1.46
C ALA A 883 -48.80 -17.05 1.75
N SER A 884 -47.99 -16.09 2.18
CA SER A 884 -46.55 -16.24 2.47
C SER A 884 -46.18 -16.21 3.96
N THR A 885 -47.13 -15.95 4.86
CA THR A 885 -46.95 -15.90 6.32
C THR A 885 -48.08 -16.65 7.03
N ALA A 886 -47.79 -17.28 8.17
CA ALA A 886 -48.82 -17.88 9.02
C ALA A 886 -49.74 -16.81 9.65
N GLY A 887 -51.01 -17.14 9.89
CA GLY A 887 -52.04 -16.21 10.38
C GLY A 887 -53.42 -16.47 9.76
N THR A 888 -54.30 -15.45 9.72
CA THR A 888 -55.67 -15.54 9.18
C THR A 888 -55.99 -14.37 8.24
N ALA A 889 -56.63 -14.63 7.09
CA ALA A 889 -57.03 -13.67 6.06
C ALA A 889 -58.56 -13.38 6.08
N THR A 890 -59.00 -12.22 5.56
CA THR A 890 -60.44 -11.84 5.40
C THR A 890 -60.70 -11.05 4.10
N ILE A 891 -61.81 -11.32 3.37
CA ILE A 891 -62.00 -10.98 1.93
C ILE A 891 -63.44 -10.47 1.59
N ASN A 892 -63.60 -9.44 0.72
CA ASN A 892 -64.88 -8.73 0.40
C ASN A 892 -65.01 -8.26 -1.08
N GLY A 893 -66.20 -7.81 -1.56
CA GLY A 893 -66.37 -7.16 -2.90
C GLY A 893 -67.62 -6.28 -3.19
N SER A 894 -67.70 -5.60 -4.35
CA SER A 894 -68.77 -4.60 -4.68
C SER A 894 -69.06 -4.43 -6.19
N TYR A 895 -70.28 -3.97 -6.56
CA TYR A 895 -70.74 -3.54 -7.90
C TYR A 895 -71.02 -2.01 -7.94
N SER A 896 -71.48 -1.46 -9.07
CA SER A 896 -71.57 0.00 -9.33
C SER A 896 -72.87 0.53 -9.98
N GLY A 897 -73.80 -0.33 -10.44
CA GLY A 897 -75.07 0.08 -11.09
C GLY A 897 -74.93 0.64 -12.52
N ASP A 898 -76.07 1.01 -13.13
CA ASP A 898 -76.14 1.45 -14.53
C ASP A 898 -77.17 2.58 -14.80
N SER A 899 -77.51 2.83 -16.07
CA SER A 899 -78.40 3.92 -16.48
C SER A 899 -79.89 3.62 -16.27
N ILE A 900 -80.29 2.36 -16.45
CA ILE A 900 -81.66 1.88 -16.28
C ILE A 900 -81.89 1.54 -14.80
N HIS A 901 -80.92 0.88 -14.15
CA HIS A 901 -81.02 0.30 -12.81
C HIS A 901 -80.00 0.87 -11.80
N ALA A 902 -80.34 0.83 -10.50
CA ALA A 902 -79.52 1.38 -9.41
C ALA A 902 -78.29 0.51 -9.01
N VAL A 903 -77.49 1.02 -8.05
CA VAL A 903 -76.20 0.46 -7.57
C VAL A 903 -76.36 -0.58 -6.45
N SER A 904 -75.36 -1.45 -6.21
CA SER A 904 -75.34 -2.39 -5.06
C SER A 904 -73.92 -2.95 -4.74
N SER A 905 -73.75 -3.58 -3.56
CA SER A 905 -72.48 -4.17 -3.08
C SER A 905 -72.69 -5.47 -2.28
N SER A 906 -71.63 -6.24 -2.01
CA SER A 906 -71.74 -7.41 -1.10
C SER A 906 -71.71 -6.99 0.37
N THR A 907 -72.26 -7.85 1.24
CA THR A 907 -72.54 -7.54 2.66
C THR A 907 -71.82 -8.44 3.69
N THR A 908 -71.14 -9.50 3.24
CA THR A 908 -70.52 -10.51 4.13
C THR A 908 -69.15 -10.94 3.59
N ALA A 909 -68.15 -10.98 4.47
CA ALA A 909 -66.77 -11.35 4.13
C ALA A 909 -66.47 -12.86 4.27
N ALA A 910 -65.47 -13.35 3.55
CA ALA A 910 -64.94 -14.72 3.66
C ALA A 910 -63.55 -14.76 4.33
N SER A 911 -63.13 -15.89 4.93
CA SER A 911 -61.88 -15.98 5.70
C SER A 911 -61.04 -17.25 5.44
N VAL A 912 -59.72 -17.18 5.69
CA VAL A 912 -58.72 -18.23 5.38
C VAL A 912 -57.64 -18.33 6.47
N THR A 913 -57.24 -19.54 6.91
CA THR A 913 -56.20 -19.73 7.96
C THR A 913 -54.92 -20.38 7.42
N VAL A 914 -53.74 -20.01 7.93
CA VAL A 914 -52.39 -20.34 7.40
C VAL A 914 -51.42 -20.81 8.51
N ASN A 915 -50.78 -21.98 8.36
CA ASN A 915 -49.95 -22.64 9.40
C ASN A 915 -48.44 -22.81 9.07
N LEU A 916 -47.61 -22.99 10.13
CA LEU A 916 -46.15 -23.29 10.09
C LEU A 916 -45.84 -24.77 9.76
N ARG A 917 -44.54 -25.09 9.53
CA ARG A 917 -43.99 -26.43 9.23
C ARG A 917 -43.41 -27.13 10.48
N THR A 918 -43.18 -28.44 10.43
CA THR A 918 -42.92 -29.32 11.61
C THR A 918 -41.61 -30.12 11.49
N THR A 919 -40.97 -30.52 12.60
CA THR A 919 -39.63 -31.17 12.59
C THR A 919 -39.43 -32.34 13.59
N SER A 920 -38.29 -33.03 13.50
CA SER A 920 -37.84 -34.13 14.40
C SER A 920 -36.30 -34.15 14.58
N THR A 921 -35.76 -34.73 15.67
CA THR A 921 -34.32 -34.72 16.08
C THR A 921 -33.79 -36.07 16.63
N THR A 922 -32.50 -36.41 16.44
CA THR A 922 -31.83 -37.64 16.98
C THR A 922 -30.36 -37.43 17.45
N VAL A 923 -29.75 -38.39 18.18
CA VAL A 923 -28.39 -38.32 18.82
C VAL A 923 -27.61 -39.66 18.79
N THR A 924 -26.26 -39.64 18.66
CA THR A 924 -25.33 -40.79 18.86
C THR A 924 -23.96 -40.37 19.46
N CYS A 925 -23.16 -41.32 20.01
CA CYS A 925 -21.83 -41.09 20.61
C CYS A 925 -20.81 -42.25 20.40
N SER A 926 -19.50 -41.97 20.45
CA SER A 926 -18.41 -43.00 20.42
C SER A 926 -17.09 -42.53 21.08
N PRO A 927 -16.33 -43.39 21.80
CA PRO A 927 -16.65 -44.78 22.16
C PRO A 927 -17.80 -44.87 23.18
N ALA A 928 -18.44 -46.03 23.24
CA ALA A 928 -19.72 -46.23 23.96
C ALA A 928 -19.58 -46.69 25.42
N THR A 929 -18.37 -46.91 25.92
CA THR A 929 -18.05 -47.15 27.33
C THR A 929 -16.80 -46.36 27.72
N LEU A 930 -16.78 -45.81 28.94
CA LEU A 930 -15.70 -44.94 29.41
C LEU A 930 -15.38 -45.27 30.88
N SER A 931 -14.11 -45.50 31.18
CA SER A 931 -13.59 -45.38 32.55
C SER A 931 -13.41 -43.89 32.90
N ALA A 932 -13.45 -43.56 34.19
CA ALA A 932 -13.28 -42.19 34.68
C ALA A 932 -12.02 -41.52 34.09
N GLY A 933 -12.19 -40.33 33.50
CA GLY A 933 -11.14 -39.58 32.82
C GLY A 933 -11.08 -39.72 31.29
N GLN A 934 -11.77 -40.68 30.68
CA GLN A 934 -11.82 -40.82 29.20
C GLN A 934 -12.93 -39.98 28.56
N SER A 935 -12.83 -39.77 27.24
CA SER A 935 -13.71 -38.90 26.44
C SER A 935 -14.27 -39.56 25.16
N ALA A 936 -15.44 -39.08 24.73
CA ALA A 936 -16.18 -39.54 23.55
C ALA A 936 -16.76 -38.36 22.74
N THR A 937 -17.00 -38.54 21.45
CA THR A 937 -17.61 -37.53 20.56
C THR A 937 -19.04 -37.92 20.19
N CYS A 938 -19.95 -36.94 20.13
CA CYS A 938 -21.39 -37.13 19.93
C CYS A 938 -21.96 -36.18 18.84
N ILE A 939 -23.02 -36.61 18.14
CA ILE A 939 -23.61 -35.90 16.98
C ILE A 939 -25.13 -35.88 17.07
N ALA A 940 -25.78 -34.81 16.58
CA ALA A 940 -27.24 -34.67 16.45
C ALA A 940 -27.69 -34.24 15.03
N THR A 941 -28.93 -34.61 14.67
CA THR A 941 -29.53 -34.45 13.32
C THR A 941 -31.00 -34.01 13.41
N VAL A 942 -31.49 -33.16 12.49
CA VAL A 942 -32.84 -32.54 12.46
C VAL A 942 -33.48 -32.56 11.05
N THR A 943 -34.81 -32.69 10.91
CA THR A 943 -35.54 -32.86 9.62
C THR A 943 -36.91 -32.13 9.55
N ASP A 944 -37.33 -31.52 8.42
CA ASP A 944 -38.71 -31.04 8.10
C ASP A 944 -39.62 -32.17 7.59
N ILE A 945 -40.89 -32.18 8.03
CA ILE A 945 -41.88 -33.23 7.71
C ILE A 945 -43.29 -32.68 7.36
N ALA A 946 -43.44 -31.39 7.05
CA ALA A 946 -44.76 -30.80 6.73
C ALA A 946 -45.19 -30.98 5.26
N ALA A 947 -46.51 -30.91 5.02
CA ALA A 947 -47.12 -31.06 3.69
C ALA A 947 -46.87 -29.87 2.73
N GLY A 948 -46.98 -30.10 1.42
CA GLY A 948 -46.63 -29.13 0.39
C GLY A 948 -45.11 -29.05 0.16
N THR A 949 -44.63 -27.92 -0.38
CA THR A 949 -43.20 -27.74 -0.71
C THR A 949 -42.33 -27.71 0.55
N VAL A 950 -41.51 -28.74 0.74
CA VAL A 950 -40.58 -28.89 1.88
C VAL A 950 -39.52 -27.80 1.94
N SER A 951 -38.99 -27.53 3.14
CA SER A 951 -37.96 -26.51 3.38
C SER A 951 -36.92 -26.98 4.39
N THR A 952 -35.66 -26.54 4.27
CA THR A 952 -34.56 -27.00 5.13
C THR A 952 -34.60 -26.31 6.51
N PRO A 953 -34.58 -27.06 7.63
CA PRO A 953 -34.47 -26.50 8.98
C PRO A 953 -33.18 -25.68 9.19
N THR A 954 -33.25 -24.65 10.03
CA THR A 954 -32.13 -23.73 10.33
C THR A 954 -32.14 -23.35 11.81
N GLY A 955 -30.96 -23.29 12.45
CA GLY A 955 -30.82 -22.95 13.87
C GLY A 955 -29.64 -23.63 14.56
N SER A 956 -29.78 -23.99 15.83
CA SER A 956 -28.72 -24.60 16.66
C SER A 956 -29.26 -25.65 17.64
N VAL A 957 -28.37 -26.50 18.17
CA VAL A 957 -28.64 -27.57 19.12
C VAL A 957 -27.79 -27.41 20.39
N THR A 958 -28.43 -27.50 21.56
CA THR A 958 -27.78 -27.32 22.88
C THR A 958 -27.69 -28.65 23.63
N TRP A 959 -26.57 -28.92 24.31
CA TRP A 959 -26.28 -30.19 25.00
C TRP A 959 -25.95 -30.06 26.51
N THR A 960 -26.32 -31.07 27.31
CA THR A 960 -26.10 -31.16 28.78
C THR A 960 -25.78 -32.58 29.26
N SER A 961 -25.16 -32.73 30.45
CA SER A 961 -24.82 -34.03 31.08
C SER A 961 -25.12 -34.08 32.59
N THR A 962 -25.18 -35.29 33.18
CA THR A 962 -25.34 -35.52 34.63
C THR A 962 -24.06 -35.33 35.43
N THR A 963 -22.93 -35.62 34.79
CA THR A 963 -21.56 -35.66 35.33
C THR A 963 -20.60 -35.45 34.15
N GLY A 964 -19.33 -35.14 34.41
CA GLY A 964 -18.37 -34.83 33.35
C GLY A 964 -18.61 -33.47 32.68
N THR A 965 -17.95 -33.23 31.54
CA THR A 965 -17.97 -31.91 30.86
C THR A 965 -18.04 -32.04 29.33
N PHE A 966 -18.56 -31.00 28.67
CA PHE A 966 -18.62 -30.87 27.22
C PHE A 966 -17.66 -29.81 26.65
N THR A 967 -17.20 -30.03 25.43
CA THR A 967 -16.57 -29.05 24.55
C THR A 967 -17.37 -28.93 23.26
N GLY A 968 -17.66 -27.69 22.83
CA GLY A 968 -18.41 -27.40 21.58
C GLY A 968 -19.93 -27.30 21.71
N SER A 969 -20.51 -27.39 22.92
CA SER A 969 -21.94 -27.13 23.16
C SER A 969 -22.19 -25.64 23.43
N PRO A 970 -23.24 -24.99 22.86
CA PRO A 970 -24.14 -25.49 21.81
C PRO A 970 -23.48 -25.48 20.40
N CYS A 971 -24.01 -26.28 19.48
CA CYS A 971 -23.52 -26.37 18.09
C CYS A 971 -24.57 -25.86 17.07
N THR A 972 -24.12 -25.26 15.97
CA THR A 972 -25.00 -24.72 14.91
C THR A 972 -25.32 -25.77 13.86
N LEU A 973 -26.57 -25.85 13.41
CA LEU A 973 -27.00 -26.79 12.38
C LEU A 973 -26.48 -26.39 10.99
N ALA A 974 -25.66 -27.25 10.39
CA ALA A 974 -25.30 -27.19 8.98
C ALA A 974 -26.22 -28.12 8.16
N ALA A 975 -26.52 -27.78 6.90
CA ALA A 975 -27.41 -28.59 6.05
C ALA A 975 -26.88 -30.03 5.89
N GLY A 976 -27.77 -31.00 6.05
CA GLY A 976 -27.47 -32.43 5.93
C GLY A 976 -27.41 -32.90 4.49
N ALA A 977 -26.98 -34.15 4.28
CA ALA A 977 -26.84 -34.75 2.95
C ALA A 977 -28.17 -34.99 2.22
N THR A 978 -29.31 -34.85 2.90
CA THR A 978 -30.67 -34.99 2.34
C THR A 978 -31.46 -33.70 2.48
N THR A 979 -32.17 -33.33 1.42
CA THR A 979 -33.02 -32.12 1.36
C THR A 979 -34.02 -32.10 2.50
N GLY A 980 -34.13 -30.98 3.21
CA GLY A 980 -34.98 -30.88 4.40
C GLY A 980 -34.31 -31.30 5.72
N THR A 981 -32.99 -31.53 5.77
CA THR A 981 -32.27 -31.96 7.00
C THR A 981 -31.06 -31.09 7.36
N ALA A 982 -30.60 -31.16 8.62
CA ALA A 982 -29.41 -30.47 9.13
C ALA A 982 -28.76 -31.18 10.35
N THR A 983 -27.47 -30.99 10.65
CA THR A 983 -26.71 -31.70 11.71
C THR A 983 -25.66 -30.84 12.44
N CYS A 984 -25.20 -31.26 13.65
CA CYS A 984 -24.01 -30.73 14.35
C CYS A 984 -23.46 -31.67 15.46
N SER A 985 -22.27 -31.41 16.02
CA SER A 985 -21.54 -32.32 16.95
C SER A 985 -20.79 -31.64 18.11
N VAL A 986 -20.45 -32.42 19.15
CA VAL A 986 -19.77 -32.03 20.40
C VAL A 986 -18.87 -33.15 20.96
N THR A 987 -17.96 -32.84 21.91
CA THR A 987 -17.14 -33.85 22.62
C THR A 987 -17.39 -33.81 24.13
N TYR A 988 -17.37 -34.97 24.79
CA TYR A 988 -17.73 -35.21 26.19
C TYR A 988 -16.62 -35.97 26.95
N THR A 989 -16.38 -35.67 28.23
CA THR A 989 -15.39 -36.36 29.09
C THR A 989 -15.99 -36.80 30.43
N ALA A 990 -15.77 -38.06 30.82
CA ALA A 990 -16.42 -38.72 31.97
C ALA A 990 -15.67 -38.54 33.31
N GLY A 991 -16.43 -38.42 34.41
CA GLY A 991 -15.89 -38.22 35.77
C GLY A 991 -15.80 -39.50 36.62
N THR A 992 -15.25 -39.37 37.83
CA THR A 992 -15.17 -40.45 38.83
C THR A 992 -16.53 -40.68 39.53
N GLY A 993 -17.39 -41.46 38.88
CA GLY A 993 -18.69 -41.91 39.39
C GLY A 993 -19.14 -43.19 38.68
N THR A 994 -20.10 -43.91 39.24
CA THR A 994 -20.48 -45.26 38.77
C THR A 994 -21.32 -45.28 37.48
N THR A 995 -21.93 -44.16 37.06
CA THR A 995 -22.65 -44.00 35.78
C THR A 995 -22.56 -42.56 35.25
N ASN A 996 -22.79 -42.36 33.94
CA ASN A 996 -22.73 -41.04 33.26
C ASN A 996 -23.80 -40.97 32.12
N SER A 997 -24.46 -39.81 31.88
CA SER A 997 -25.54 -39.63 30.88
C SER A 997 -25.64 -38.20 30.30
N ILE A 998 -26.23 -38.02 29.10
CA ILE A 998 -26.27 -36.78 28.30
C ILE A 998 -27.59 -36.51 27.52
N THR A 999 -27.84 -35.28 27.04
CA THR A 999 -29.03 -34.84 26.25
C THR A 999 -28.73 -33.71 25.25
N ALA A 1000 -29.54 -33.57 24.16
CA ALA A 1000 -29.44 -32.54 23.10
C ALA A 1000 -30.83 -31.99 22.65
N THR A 1001 -30.92 -30.70 22.26
CA THR A 1001 -32.19 -29.96 21.97
C THR A 1001 -32.09 -28.92 20.85
N TYR A 1002 -32.98 -28.95 19.84
CA TYR A 1002 -33.14 -27.96 18.75
C TYR A 1002 -34.33 -27.01 18.97
N GLY A 1003 -34.12 -25.70 18.71
CA GLY A 1003 -35.06 -24.62 19.06
C GLY A 1003 -36.13 -24.18 18.03
N GLY A 1004 -36.07 -24.60 16.77
CA GLY A 1004 -37.01 -24.14 15.72
C GLY A 1004 -36.62 -22.83 14.99
N SER A 1005 -37.48 -22.37 14.08
CA SER A 1005 -37.27 -21.20 13.21
C SER A 1005 -38.60 -20.48 12.87
N THR A 1006 -38.54 -19.39 12.09
CA THR A 1006 -39.74 -18.66 11.59
C THR A 1006 -40.60 -19.45 10.58
N VAL A 1007 -40.12 -20.61 10.12
CA VAL A 1007 -40.84 -21.51 9.21
C VAL A 1007 -41.14 -22.87 9.87
N HIS A 1008 -40.35 -23.30 10.87
CA HIS A 1008 -40.31 -24.67 11.38
C HIS A 1008 -40.36 -24.79 12.92
N ALA A 1009 -41.05 -25.81 13.46
CA ALA A 1009 -41.07 -26.14 14.89
C ALA A 1009 -39.78 -26.84 15.43
N SER A 1010 -39.72 -27.09 16.75
CA SER A 1010 -38.57 -27.59 17.56
C SER A 1010 -38.59 -29.10 17.94
N SER A 1011 -37.47 -29.72 18.39
CA SER A 1011 -37.38 -31.15 18.80
C SER A 1011 -36.09 -31.56 19.59
N THR A 1012 -35.99 -32.74 20.24
CA THR A 1012 -34.95 -33.14 21.25
C THR A 1012 -34.57 -34.66 21.31
N ALA A 1013 -33.43 -35.07 21.94
CA ALA A 1013 -32.98 -36.48 22.17
C ALA A 1013 -31.85 -36.71 23.24
N SER A 1014 -31.52 -37.95 23.68
CA SER A 1014 -30.59 -38.29 24.83
C SER A 1014 -29.76 -39.61 24.72
N PHE A 1015 -28.72 -39.83 25.56
CA PHE A 1015 -27.80 -41.02 25.56
C PHE A 1015 -27.09 -41.33 26.93
N THR A 1016 -26.63 -42.58 27.20
CA THR A 1016 -26.10 -43.04 28.54
C THR A 1016 -25.03 -44.17 28.47
N PHE A 1017 -24.14 -44.29 29.49
CA PHE A 1017 -23.08 -45.34 29.65
C PHE A 1017 -23.25 -46.18 30.96
N GLY A 1018 -22.87 -47.48 31.02
CA GLY A 1018 -22.85 -48.25 32.31
C GLY A 1018 -22.56 -49.78 32.29
N GLY A 1019 -22.55 -50.42 33.47
CA GLY A 1019 -22.48 -51.89 33.68
C GLY A 1019 -22.25 -52.35 35.15
N VAL A 1020 -22.81 -53.50 35.55
CA VAL A 1020 -22.56 -54.21 36.85
C VAL A 1020 -22.42 -55.73 36.58
N HIS A 1021 -22.11 -56.56 37.59
CA HIS A 1021 -21.70 -57.95 37.39
C HIS A 1021 -22.85 -58.88 36.91
N SER A 1022 -22.49 -59.83 36.04
CA SER A 1022 -23.41 -60.81 35.42
C SER A 1022 -23.42 -62.15 36.17
N THR A 1023 -24.56 -62.85 36.20
CA THR A 1023 -24.65 -64.17 36.86
C THR A 1023 -25.26 -65.26 35.98
N THR A 1024 -25.02 -66.51 36.37
CA THR A 1024 -25.72 -67.69 35.84
C THR A 1024 -26.24 -68.55 37.00
N THR A 1025 -27.45 -69.09 36.84
CA THR A 1025 -28.09 -70.00 37.80
C THR A 1025 -28.33 -71.37 37.14
N SER A 1026 -27.99 -72.44 37.85
CA SER A 1026 -28.12 -73.83 37.40
C SER A 1026 -28.76 -74.71 38.46
N ILE A 1027 -29.44 -75.78 38.05
CA ILE A 1027 -30.03 -76.80 38.93
C ILE A 1027 -29.60 -78.19 38.47
N SER A 1028 -29.37 -79.10 39.42
CA SER A 1028 -29.13 -80.52 39.16
C SER A 1028 -29.83 -81.36 40.23
N CYS A 1029 -30.60 -82.38 39.82
CA CYS A 1029 -31.27 -83.31 40.72
C CYS A 1029 -30.74 -84.73 40.53
N SER A 1030 -30.37 -85.40 41.61
CA SER A 1030 -29.78 -86.74 41.59
C SER A 1030 -30.44 -87.69 42.61
N PRO A 1031 -30.88 -88.89 42.21
CA PRO A 1031 -30.93 -89.37 40.83
C PRO A 1031 -31.95 -88.58 39.99
N SER A 1032 -31.64 -88.27 38.73
CA SER A 1032 -32.63 -87.75 37.75
C SER A 1032 -33.61 -88.82 37.28
N THR A 1033 -33.48 -90.04 37.81
CA THR A 1033 -34.19 -91.25 37.41
C THR A 1033 -34.31 -92.18 38.64
N VAL A 1034 -35.41 -92.01 39.38
CA VAL A 1034 -35.68 -92.63 40.72
C VAL A 1034 -36.86 -93.60 40.70
N VAL A 1035 -37.04 -94.48 41.68
CA VAL A 1035 -38.34 -95.17 41.86
C VAL A 1035 -39.34 -94.29 42.64
N ILE A 1036 -40.64 -94.61 42.61
CA ILE A 1036 -41.63 -93.97 43.51
C ILE A 1036 -41.15 -94.13 44.96
N ASN A 1037 -41.32 -93.09 45.78
CA ASN A 1037 -40.83 -92.99 47.17
C ASN A 1037 -39.29 -93.08 47.34
N GLN A 1038 -38.50 -93.08 46.26
CA GLN A 1038 -37.08 -92.77 46.33
C GLN A 1038 -36.90 -91.27 46.07
N ALA A 1039 -36.40 -90.55 47.07
CA ALA A 1039 -36.12 -89.13 46.93
C ALA A 1039 -35.04 -88.86 45.87
N SER A 1040 -35.20 -87.75 45.16
CA SER A 1040 -34.13 -87.10 44.38
C SER A 1040 -33.68 -85.85 45.14
N THR A 1041 -32.38 -85.66 45.30
CA THR A 1041 -31.82 -84.47 45.94
C THR A 1041 -31.44 -83.47 44.86
N CYS A 1042 -32.00 -82.27 44.95
CA CYS A 1042 -31.78 -81.16 44.04
C CYS A 1042 -30.84 -80.12 44.65
N THR A 1043 -29.86 -79.68 43.86
CA THR A 1043 -28.91 -78.60 44.21
C THR A 1043 -29.06 -77.47 43.20
N VAL A 1044 -29.12 -76.24 43.69
CA VAL A 1044 -29.11 -75.01 42.90
C VAL A 1044 -27.79 -74.27 43.14
N THR A 1045 -27.16 -73.79 42.08
CA THR A 1045 -25.88 -73.07 42.11
C THR A 1045 -25.98 -71.77 41.32
N VAL A 1046 -25.52 -70.67 41.93
CA VAL A 1046 -25.43 -69.33 41.33
C VAL A 1046 -23.96 -68.91 41.24
N VAL A 1047 -23.55 -68.35 40.11
CA VAL A 1047 -22.15 -68.00 39.78
C VAL A 1047 -22.08 -66.61 39.15
N ASP A 1048 -21.17 -65.75 39.62
CA ASP A 1048 -20.74 -64.52 38.93
C ASP A 1048 -19.82 -64.90 37.74
N THR A 1049 -20.15 -64.41 36.55
CA THR A 1049 -19.47 -64.73 35.27
C THR A 1049 -18.57 -63.61 34.76
N SER A 1050 -18.31 -62.58 35.57
CA SER A 1050 -17.54 -61.40 35.18
C SER A 1050 -16.04 -61.70 35.01
N ALA A 1051 -15.42 -61.17 33.94
CA ALA A 1051 -14.08 -61.56 33.48
C ALA A 1051 -12.92 -61.23 34.46
N SER A 1052 -13.15 -60.36 35.45
CA SER A 1052 -12.22 -60.09 36.55
C SER A 1052 -12.96 -59.48 37.74
N GLY A 1053 -12.53 -59.78 38.97
CA GLY A 1053 -13.07 -59.16 40.19
C GLY A 1053 -14.36 -59.77 40.76
N ALA A 1054 -14.70 -61.02 40.39
CA ALA A 1054 -15.97 -61.66 40.72
C ALA A 1054 -16.31 -61.70 42.23
N THR A 1055 -17.58 -61.49 42.57
CA THR A 1055 -18.10 -61.39 43.94
C THR A 1055 -19.17 -62.44 44.26
N THR A 1056 -19.39 -62.74 45.54
CA THR A 1056 -20.27 -63.85 45.98
C THR A 1056 -21.76 -63.43 46.00
N PRO A 1057 -22.66 -64.12 45.27
CA PRO A 1057 -24.10 -63.80 45.27
C PRO A 1057 -24.81 -64.12 46.60
N THR A 1058 -25.89 -63.40 46.92
CA THR A 1058 -26.64 -63.57 48.19
C THR A 1058 -28.17 -63.53 48.01
N GLY A 1059 -28.92 -64.42 48.68
CA GLY A 1059 -30.39 -64.37 48.67
C GLY A 1059 -31.11 -65.70 48.87
N THR A 1060 -32.37 -65.76 48.44
CA THR A 1060 -33.23 -66.96 48.45
C THR A 1060 -33.48 -67.46 47.03
N ILE A 1061 -33.76 -68.76 46.87
CA ILE A 1061 -34.14 -69.35 45.60
C ILE A 1061 -35.64 -69.69 45.59
N ALA A 1062 -36.34 -69.27 44.54
CA ALA A 1062 -37.70 -69.73 44.27
C ALA A 1062 -37.67 -71.02 43.43
N ILE A 1063 -38.45 -72.02 43.85
CA ILE A 1063 -38.57 -73.33 43.17
C ILE A 1063 -39.97 -73.47 42.56
N THR A 1064 -40.06 -74.09 41.38
CA THR A 1064 -41.36 -74.40 40.73
C THR A 1064 -41.31 -75.79 40.13
N VAL A 1065 -42.39 -76.57 40.28
CA VAL A 1065 -42.50 -77.94 39.74
C VAL A 1065 -43.72 -78.05 38.83
N THR A 1066 -43.54 -78.66 37.65
CA THR A 1066 -44.61 -78.97 36.69
C THR A 1066 -44.42 -80.37 36.12
N GLY A 1067 -45.49 -81.01 35.60
CA GLY A 1067 -45.40 -82.33 34.99
C GLY A 1067 -46.58 -83.26 35.33
N THR A 1068 -46.34 -84.56 35.16
CA THR A 1068 -47.32 -85.63 35.46
C THR A 1068 -47.04 -86.33 36.79
N ALA A 1069 -45.78 -86.37 37.24
CA ALA A 1069 -45.43 -86.83 38.57
C ALA A 1069 -45.57 -85.69 39.59
N SER A 1070 -46.13 -85.98 40.76
CA SER A 1070 -46.28 -85.05 41.87
C SER A 1070 -45.49 -85.51 43.10
N GLY A 1071 -45.21 -84.55 43.98
CA GLY A 1071 -44.37 -84.73 45.16
C GLY A 1071 -44.21 -83.42 45.92
N THR A 1072 -43.63 -83.47 47.11
CA THR A 1072 -43.34 -82.30 47.95
C THR A 1072 -41.85 -81.95 47.96
N PHE A 1073 -41.54 -80.70 48.30
CA PHE A 1073 -40.18 -80.15 48.38
C PHE A 1073 -40.10 -79.07 49.47
N THR A 1074 -38.88 -78.78 49.94
CA THR A 1074 -38.60 -77.77 50.98
C THR A 1074 -38.10 -76.44 50.39
N SER A 1075 -38.13 -75.38 51.20
CA SER A 1075 -37.55 -74.07 50.86
C SER A 1075 -36.00 -74.10 50.80
N CYS A 1076 -35.40 -73.13 50.10
CA CYS A 1076 -33.99 -73.16 49.71
C CYS A 1076 -33.36 -71.74 49.76
N ASN A 1077 -32.42 -71.51 50.69
CA ASN A 1077 -31.70 -70.25 50.85
C ASN A 1077 -30.23 -70.42 50.44
N LEU A 1078 -29.64 -69.42 49.77
CA LEU A 1078 -28.25 -69.48 49.34
C LEU A 1078 -27.27 -69.38 50.50
N VAL A 1079 -26.23 -70.21 50.44
CA VAL A 1079 -25.03 -70.15 51.28
C VAL A 1079 -23.82 -69.98 50.37
N ALA A 1080 -22.80 -69.24 50.82
CA ALA A 1080 -21.57 -69.01 50.07
C ALA A 1080 -20.89 -70.35 49.70
N GLY A 1081 -20.46 -70.46 48.45
CA GLY A 1081 -19.77 -71.62 47.91
C GLY A 1081 -18.28 -71.65 48.28
N THR A 1082 -17.63 -72.79 48.03
CA THR A 1082 -16.21 -73.01 48.31
C THR A 1082 -15.26 -72.32 47.32
N THR A 1083 -15.80 -71.77 46.23
CA THR A 1083 -15.09 -70.97 45.22
C THR A 1083 -15.53 -69.51 45.27
N ALA A 1084 -14.59 -68.58 45.16
CA ALA A 1084 -14.88 -67.15 45.03
C ALA A 1084 -15.84 -66.91 43.85
N GLY A 1085 -16.88 -66.09 44.05
CA GLY A 1085 -17.89 -65.82 43.02
C GLY A 1085 -19.06 -66.82 42.96
N THR A 1086 -19.21 -67.74 43.92
CA THR A 1086 -20.23 -68.80 43.86
C THR A 1086 -21.09 -68.94 45.13
N ALA A 1087 -22.35 -69.33 44.99
CA ALA A 1087 -23.28 -69.63 46.10
C ALA A 1087 -24.23 -70.78 45.75
N THR A 1088 -24.70 -71.55 46.73
CA THR A 1088 -25.52 -72.77 46.51
C THR A 1088 -26.65 -72.95 47.54
N CYS A 1089 -27.67 -73.73 47.19
CA CYS A 1089 -28.65 -74.27 48.14
C CYS A 1089 -29.15 -75.67 47.72
N THR A 1090 -29.66 -76.46 48.66
CA THR A 1090 -30.13 -77.84 48.43
C THR A 1090 -31.52 -78.10 48.99
N PHE A 1091 -32.28 -78.97 48.32
CA PHE A 1091 -33.59 -79.45 48.77
C PHE A 1091 -33.86 -80.88 48.27
N THR A 1092 -34.78 -81.59 48.90
CA THR A 1092 -35.17 -82.95 48.51
C THR A 1092 -36.58 -82.97 47.92
N PHE A 1093 -36.75 -83.75 46.84
CA PHE A 1093 -38.03 -84.00 46.17
C PHE A 1093 -38.40 -85.48 46.31
N LEU A 1094 -39.57 -85.77 46.90
CA LEU A 1094 -40.05 -87.13 47.14
C LEU A 1094 -41.27 -87.41 46.24
N PRO A 1095 -41.12 -88.21 45.16
CA PRO A 1095 -42.20 -88.47 44.20
C PRO A 1095 -43.19 -89.51 44.73
N SER A 1096 -44.48 -89.16 44.76
CA SER A 1096 -45.57 -90.04 45.18
C SER A 1096 -46.30 -90.70 44.02
N THR A 1097 -46.14 -90.21 42.79
CA THR A 1097 -46.68 -90.82 41.56
C THR A 1097 -45.59 -91.10 40.52
N ALA A 1098 -45.78 -92.13 39.71
CA ALA A 1098 -44.95 -92.36 38.53
C ALA A 1098 -45.32 -91.39 37.40
N GLY A 1099 -44.32 -91.00 36.61
CA GLY A 1099 -44.44 -90.04 35.52
C GLY A 1099 -43.14 -89.26 35.34
N THR A 1100 -43.27 -88.01 34.96
CA THR A 1100 -42.16 -87.03 34.87
C THR A 1100 -42.49 -85.77 35.66
N ALA A 1101 -41.52 -85.29 36.43
CA ALA A 1101 -41.57 -84.00 37.13
C ALA A 1101 -40.42 -83.12 36.63
N THR A 1102 -40.73 -81.86 36.34
CA THR A 1102 -39.80 -80.87 35.78
C THR A 1102 -39.64 -79.74 36.80
N ILE A 1103 -38.41 -79.50 37.25
CA ILE A 1103 -38.12 -78.58 38.37
C ILE A 1103 -37.27 -77.40 37.89
N ASN A 1104 -37.77 -76.18 38.13
CA ASN A 1104 -37.09 -74.92 37.86
C ASN A 1104 -36.59 -74.25 39.16
N ALA A 1105 -35.55 -73.44 39.03
CA ALA A 1105 -35.07 -72.55 40.08
C ALA A 1105 -34.78 -71.14 39.54
N SER A 1106 -35.04 -70.12 40.34
CA SER A 1106 -34.69 -68.73 40.01
C SER A 1106 -34.07 -67.97 41.19
N TYR A 1107 -33.08 -67.14 40.85
CA TYR A 1107 -32.38 -66.23 41.73
C TYR A 1107 -32.72 -64.78 41.38
N SER A 1108 -33.13 -63.99 42.37
CA SER A 1108 -33.65 -62.63 42.19
C SER A 1108 -32.59 -61.54 41.97
N GLY A 1109 -31.30 -61.87 42.06
CA GLY A 1109 -30.22 -60.88 42.05
C GLY A 1109 -30.00 -60.19 43.40
N ASP A 1110 -28.95 -59.37 43.47
CA ASP A 1110 -28.63 -58.50 44.61
C ASP A 1110 -28.09 -57.14 44.14
N SER A 1111 -27.60 -56.29 45.06
CA SER A 1111 -27.10 -54.93 44.74
C SER A 1111 -25.84 -54.88 43.87
N THR A 1112 -25.14 -56.01 43.71
CA THR A 1112 -23.91 -56.17 42.93
C THR A 1112 -24.11 -57.07 41.71
N HIS A 1113 -25.06 -58.00 41.79
CA HIS A 1113 -25.24 -59.09 40.84
C HIS A 1113 -26.60 -59.06 40.13
N SER A 1114 -26.56 -59.18 38.81
CA SER A 1114 -27.75 -59.38 37.97
C SER A 1114 -28.56 -60.63 38.40
N ALA A 1115 -29.88 -60.57 38.27
CA ALA A 1115 -30.78 -61.72 38.48
C ALA A 1115 -30.56 -62.81 37.41
N SER A 1116 -30.78 -64.08 37.75
CA SER A 1116 -30.67 -65.19 36.80
C SER A 1116 -31.55 -66.39 37.16
N SER A 1117 -31.93 -67.18 36.17
CA SER A 1117 -32.80 -68.37 36.32
C SER A 1117 -32.23 -69.57 35.59
N THR A 1118 -32.68 -70.76 35.96
CA THR A 1118 -32.29 -72.00 35.27
C THR A 1118 -32.75 -72.00 33.82
N THR A 1119 -31.82 -71.88 32.88
CA THR A 1119 -32.08 -72.04 31.44
C THR A 1119 -32.43 -73.48 31.08
N THR A 1120 -31.99 -74.44 31.90
CA THR A 1120 -32.28 -75.87 31.75
C THR A 1120 -32.97 -76.37 33.03
N PRO A 1121 -34.25 -76.76 32.97
CA PRO A 1121 -34.95 -77.39 34.10
C PRO A 1121 -34.32 -78.74 34.47
N ALA A 1122 -34.37 -79.13 35.74
CA ALA A 1122 -34.05 -80.48 36.15
C ALA A 1122 -35.28 -81.39 35.99
N THR A 1123 -35.26 -82.26 34.99
CA THR A 1123 -36.31 -83.29 34.79
C THR A 1123 -35.98 -84.55 35.59
N ILE A 1124 -36.85 -84.91 36.52
CA ILE A 1124 -36.82 -86.18 37.24
C ILE A 1124 -37.81 -87.13 36.56
N THR A 1125 -37.28 -88.18 35.93
CA THR A 1125 -38.06 -89.33 35.47
C THR A 1125 -38.12 -90.37 36.59
N VAL A 1126 -39.08 -91.29 36.57
CA VAL A 1126 -39.26 -92.26 37.67
C VAL A 1126 -38.85 -93.70 37.25
N ASN A 1127 -37.54 -93.95 37.02
CA ASN A 1127 -36.94 -95.26 36.66
C ASN A 1127 -35.73 -95.71 37.56
N LYS A 1128 -34.56 -96.08 37.00
CA LYS A 1128 -33.36 -96.57 37.73
C LYS A 1128 -31.99 -96.20 37.10
N ARG A 1129 -31.11 -95.51 37.86
CA ARG A 1129 -29.61 -95.65 37.94
C ARG A 1129 -28.70 -95.45 36.68
N THR A 1130 -27.36 -95.46 36.96
CA THR A 1130 -26.19 -95.89 36.12
C THR A 1130 -25.76 -95.04 34.91
N THR A 1131 -24.52 -94.98 34.37
CA THR A 1131 -23.05 -95.09 34.73
C THR A 1131 -22.25 -94.91 33.39
N THR A 1132 -20.93 -94.94 33.12
CA THR A 1132 -19.53 -95.01 33.71
C THR A 1132 -18.56 -94.84 32.49
N THR A 1133 -17.22 -94.69 32.52
CA THR A 1133 -16.12 -94.10 33.35
C THR A 1133 -14.78 -94.48 32.64
N SER A 1134 -13.65 -93.79 32.90
CA SER A 1134 -12.25 -94.16 32.46
C SER A 1134 -11.93 -93.90 30.95
N VAL A 1135 -10.69 -93.83 30.41
CA VAL A 1135 -9.26 -93.74 30.88
C VAL A 1135 -8.38 -93.42 29.63
N THR A 1136 -7.26 -92.69 29.63
CA THR A 1136 -6.77 -91.59 30.51
C THR A 1136 -6.57 -90.30 29.70
N CYS A 1137 -5.51 -90.00 28.94
CA CYS A 1137 -4.17 -90.60 28.79
C CYS A 1137 -3.14 -89.49 28.44
N THR A 1138 -1.86 -89.50 28.86
CA THR A 1138 -1.07 -90.50 29.64
C THR A 1138 -1.73 -90.91 30.96
#